data_AF-A0A7C4LQX3-F1
#
_entry.id   AF-A0A7C4LQX3-F1
#
_cell.length_a   1.000
_cell.length_b   1.000
_cell.length_c   1.000
_cell.angle_alpha   90.00
_cell.angle_beta   90.00
_cell.angle_gamma   90.00
#
_symmetry.space_group_name_H-M   'P 1'
#
loop_
_entity.id
_entity.type
_entity.pdbx_description
1 polymer ?
#
loop_
_entity_poly.entity_id
_entity_poly.type
_entity_poly.pdbx_seq_one_letter_code
_entity_poly.pdbx_strand_id
1 'polypeptide(L)'
;MPLSASESPEVLRLIAEAGTTENEMTRLQCLQKLAARPDLSAHLKADLAKLMPVVDDWANGKSRAVADQSRAAENGYLCRFINSRVKPSGQGTPHPPVLSENSPLQAIWAYYRGRMLIWRVIQSGPLLRVKESRDAYYHEGRQLLEQARQVFPQNRVIRMYLGEPIPWPKDYPPHPAAPAWANLQREGLEKLADVIHWWIAERQLPDGQFGGGWGDDVEMWRWWAPALIAFEDPVINAAQERISNGIFQQPHLAKGFTSRLTDVEHSNEDTTDTILPMMHLKPDDPLWKGRALRLTDLMRGEWTGRNQRGWRQFKSIYFSVDKVDLSAQRAFDTVYHPSIIQPTLLYWQRTGDTNLTALLGEWLKGWVDAAARAENGKPAGVLPSAIRWPEGAVAAPGKPWWEPFSASHNDALYNWPGATRLMTSTLLLAWHITRDDSYLAPIRSMAALRAKYAGQSAAGEPGGEAWCARQMGGFLSDTLSKYRFLTGDTRYDELLRADASGYTQYRLTGDLKPLERALLKNALAFRSNWEAYTSEMRWTDRVISFTRNYLSYFPDAPPPPSPDILYATTTGDPGNPLVFPLNAVRWLTPPRELAALVTESSRGAFAAKLFHFGEKARELEAEFYLLQPGDYTLSLQPVSGPSSNQRITVKGPRARARFTLPPRSLCALQITR
;
A
#
# COMPACT_ATOMS: atom_id res chain seq x y z
N MET A 1 16.16 8.94 36.67
CA MET A 1 16.17 9.70 37.95
C MET A 1 14.97 9.28 38.78
N PRO A 2 15.10 9.11 40.11
CA PRO A 2 13.95 8.91 40.97
C PRO A 2 13.05 10.16 40.94
N LEU A 3 11.73 9.97 41.01
CA LEU A 3 10.74 11.05 41.07
C LEU A 3 11.08 12.00 42.24
N SER A 4 11.04 13.31 41.98
CA SER A 4 11.35 14.36 42.97
C SER A 4 10.62 14.14 44.31
N ALA A 5 11.34 14.24 45.43
CA ALA A 5 10.86 14.02 46.79
C ALA A 5 9.91 15.11 47.33
N SER A 6 9.53 16.10 46.51
CA SER A 6 8.72 17.25 46.93
C SER A 6 7.21 17.12 46.70
N GLU A 7 6.76 16.12 45.96
CA GLU A 7 5.34 15.92 45.60
C GLU A 7 4.69 14.83 46.46
N SER A 8 3.36 14.93 46.66
CA SER A 8 2.65 13.96 47.50
C SER A 8 2.70 12.53 46.91
N PRO A 9 2.64 11.46 47.73
CA PRO A 9 2.66 10.08 47.24
C PRO A 9 1.59 9.78 46.19
N GLU A 10 0.43 10.43 46.33
CA GLU A 10 -0.69 10.30 45.40
C GLU A 10 -0.42 10.98 44.05
N VAL A 11 0.26 12.13 44.03
CA VAL A 11 0.75 12.76 42.78
C VAL A 11 1.71 11.82 42.06
N LEU A 12 2.68 11.25 42.79
CA LEU A 12 3.65 10.33 42.22
C LEU A 12 2.99 9.04 41.69
N ARG A 13 1.97 8.52 42.40
CA ARG A 13 1.16 7.37 41.95
C ARG A 13 0.47 7.65 40.63
N LEU A 14 -0.22 8.79 40.49
CA LEU A 14 -0.91 9.15 39.24
C LEU A 14 0.06 9.30 38.06
N ILE A 15 1.25 9.86 38.28
CA ILE A 15 2.30 9.96 37.25
C ILE A 15 2.82 8.57 36.87
N ALA A 16 3.07 7.70 37.84
CA ALA A 16 3.52 6.33 37.61
C ALA A 16 2.48 5.52 36.81
N GLU A 17 1.19 5.64 37.16
CA GLU A 17 0.08 5.01 36.43
C GLU A 17 -0.04 5.54 35.01
N ALA A 18 0.04 6.87 34.83
CA ALA A 18 0.03 7.50 33.51
C ALA A 18 1.20 7.04 32.63
N GLY A 19 2.42 6.93 33.19
CA GLY A 19 3.58 6.48 32.43
C GLY A 19 3.60 4.98 32.13
N THR A 20 3.05 4.16 33.04
CA THR A 20 3.09 2.69 32.93
C THR A 20 2.02 2.14 32.00
N THR A 21 0.84 2.76 31.96
CA THR A 21 -0.26 2.28 31.12
C THR A 21 0.09 2.33 29.63
N GLU A 22 -0.40 1.36 28.87
CA GLU A 22 -0.35 1.34 27.40
C GLU A 22 -1.59 1.97 26.75
N ASN A 23 -2.64 2.25 27.53
CA ASN A 23 -3.88 2.83 27.03
C ASN A 23 -3.85 4.37 27.14
N GLU A 24 -4.00 5.04 26.00
CA GLU A 24 -3.93 6.50 25.89
C GLU A 24 -5.08 7.20 26.64
N MET A 25 -6.27 6.63 26.63
CA MET A 25 -7.42 7.19 27.36
C MET A 25 -7.22 7.04 28.87
N THR A 26 -6.73 5.90 29.34
CA THR A 26 -6.35 5.72 30.75
C THR A 26 -5.28 6.72 31.17
N ARG A 27 -4.27 6.96 30.30
CA ARG A 27 -3.22 7.95 30.56
C ARG A 27 -3.79 9.35 30.69
N LEU A 28 -4.65 9.75 29.75
CA LEU A 28 -5.33 11.05 29.78
C LEU A 28 -6.13 11.21 31.08
N GLN A 29 -6.89 10.20 31.48
CA GLN A 29 -7.68 10.23 32.73
C GLN A 29 -6.80 10.37 33.97
N CYS A 30 -5.65 9.66 34.04
CA CYS A 30 -4.71 9.82 35.15
C CYS A 30 -4.14 11.24 35.21
N LEU A 31 -3.78 11.82 34.07
CA LEU A 31 -3.26 13.19 34.00
C LEU A 31 -4.34 14.25 34.28
N GLN A 32 -5.60 14.00 33.92
CA GLN A 32 -6.74 14.85 34.29
C GLN A 32 -7.01 14.82 35.80
N LYS A 33 -6.95 13.64 36.42
CA LYS A 33 -7.02 13.49 37.89
C LYS A 33 -5.88 14.24 38.56
N LEU A 34 -4.67 14.17 38.00
CA LEU A 34 -3.52 14.93 38.47
C LEU A 34 -3.75 16.44 38.36
N ALA A 35 -4.28 16.92 37.23
CA ALA A 35 -4.59 18.34 37.02
C ALA A 35 -5.65 18.88 38.00
N ALA A 36 -6.56 18.03 38.45
CA ALA A 36 -7.63 18.38 39.39
C ALA A 36 -7.16 18.42 40.86
N ARG A 37 -5.91 18.03 41.16
CA ARG A 37 -5.41 18.00 42.54
C ARG A 37 -5.14 19.41 43.09
N PRO A 38 -5.61 19.72 44.32
CA PRO A 38 -5.40 21.04 44.93
C PRO A 38 -3.99 21.25 45.48
N ASP A 39 -3.25 20.18 45.79
CA ASP A 39 -1.87 20.17 46.32
C ASP A 39 -0.80 20.12 45.22
N LEU A 40 -1.17 20.32 43.95
CA LEU A 40 -0.20 20.32 42.85
C LEU A 40 0.66 21.58 42.89
N SER A 41 1.98 21.43 42.86
CA SER A 41 2.88 22.58 42.81
C SER A 41 2.64 23.44 41.55
N ALA A 42 2.83 24.76 41.66
CA ALA A 42 2.61 25.68 40.54
C ALA A 42 3.47 25.33 39.32
N HIS A 43 4.69 24.86 39.55
CA HIS A 43 5.63 24.39 38.55
C HIS A 43 5.10 23.14 37.82
N LEU A 44 4.65 22.12 38.55
CA LEU A 44 4.08 20.91 37.97
C LEU A 44 2.79 21.19 37.20
N LYS A 45 1.96 22.12 37.68
CA LYS A 45 0.76 22.59 36.97
C LYS A 45 1.11 23.23 35.62
N ALA A 46 2.15 24.06 35.56
CA ALA A 46 2.61 24.69 34.33
C ALA A 46 3.18 23.65 33.34
N ASP A 47 3.95 22.67 33.82
CA ASP A 47 4.47 21.59 32.98
C ASP A 47 3.37 20.67 32.45
N LEU A 48 2.38 20.34 33.28
CA LEU A 48 1.23 19.56 32.88
C LEU A 48 0.43 20.26 31.77
N ALA A 49 0.28 21.59 31.86
CA ALA A 49 -0.40 22.38 30.83
C ALA A 49 0.32 22.37 29.47
N LYS A 50 1.66 22.22 29.45
CA LYS A 50 2.44 22.07 28.21
C LYS A 50 2.23 20.69 27.55
N LEU A 51 2.06 19.65 28.37
CA LEU A 51 1.98 18.26 27.92
C LEU A 51 0.55 17.81 27.58
N MET A 52 -0.44 18.28 28.34
CA MET A 52 -1.84 17.84 28.24
C MET A 52 -2.42 17.93 26.82
N PRO A 53 -2.21 19.00 26.03
CA PRO A 53 -2.78 19.09 24.69
C PRO A 53 -2.35 17.93 23.78
N VAL A 54 -1.09 17.50 23.89
CA VAL A 54 -0.53 16.41 23.06
C VAL A 54 -1.07 15.05 23.51
N VAL A 55 -1.18 14.83 24.82
CA VAL A 55 -1.80 13.61 25.39
C VAL A 55 -3.25 13.50 24.92
N ASP A 56 -3.99 14.60 25.02
CA ASP A 56 -5.40 14.65 24.66
C ASP A 56 -5.61 14.48 23.15
N ASP A 57 -4.76 15.07 22.30
CA ASP A 57 -4.82 14.83 20.85
C ASP A 57 -4.59 13.35 20.50
N TRP A 58 -3.66 12.69 21.20
CA TRP A 58 -3.36 11.27 20.98
C TRP A 58 -4.49 10.34 21.46
N ALA A 59 -5.07 10.63 22.63
CA ALA A 59 -6.11 9.82 23.24
C ALA A 59 -7.51 10.07 22.65
N ASN A 60 -7.79 11.33 22.32
CA ASN A 60 -9.14 11.83 22.09
C ASN A 60 -9.30 12.56 20.74
N GLY A 61 -8.32 12.44 19.83
CA GLY A 61 -8.36 13.10 18.51
C GLY A 61 -9.66 12.81 17.74
N LYS A 62 -10.17 11.57 17.79
CA LYS A 62 -11.40 11.15 17.08
C LYS A 62 -12.63 11.97 17.47
N SER A 63 -12.80 12.31 18.75
CA SER A 63 -13.97 13.09 19.21
C SER A 63 -13.89 14.58 18.81
N ARG A 64 -12.72 15.02 18.33
CA ARG A 64 -12.43 16.39 17.91
C ARG A 64 -12.11 16.49 16.42
N ALA A 65 -12.52 15.48 15.65
CA ALA A 65 -12.44 15.53 14.21
C ALA A 65 -13.26 16.73 13.72
N VAL A 66 -12.58 17.65 13.04
CA VAL A 66 -13.18 18.81 12.38
C VAL A 66 -13.05 18.60 10.88
N ALA A 67 -13.97 19.18 10.11
CA ALA A 67 -13.87 19.18 8.65
C ALA A 67 -12.67 20.03 8.21
N ASP A 68 -11.52 19.41 7.93
CA ASP A 68 -10.38 20.10 7.35
C ASP A 68 -10.52 20.15 5.82
N GLN A 69 -10.69 21.36 5.29
CA GLN A 69 -10.83 21.62 3.85
C GLN A 69 -9.56 22.18 3.21
N SER A 70 -8.42 22.17 3.90
CA SER A 70 -7.21 22.90 3.48
C SER A 70 -6.18 22.07 2.71
N ARG A 71 -6.12 20.75 2.88
CA ARG A 71 -5.19 19.84 2.17
C ARG A 71 -5.85 18.53 1.73
N ALA A 72 -5.32 17.91 0.68
CA ALA A 72 -5.79 16.63 0.15
C ALA A 72 -5.34 15.47 1.05
N ALA A 73 -4.04 15.38 1.32
CA ALA A 73 -3.47 14.22 2.01
C ALA A 73 -3.37 14.35 3.55
N GLU A 74 -2.94 15.48 4.10
CA GLU A 74 -2.21 15.43 5.40
C GLU A 74 -2.85 16.08 6.65
N ASN A 75 -4.17 16.07 6.85
CA ASN A 75 -4.77 16.78 8.01
C ASN A 75 -5.85 16.00 8.78
N GLY A 76 -5.63 14.72 9.02
CA GLY A 76 -6.53 13.93 9.85
C GLY A 76 -6.37 14.16 11.36
N TYR A 77 -7.39 13.75 12.11
CA TYR A 77 -7.42 13.88 13.57
C TYR A 77 -6.33 13.06 14.28
N LEU A 78 -5.71 12.08 13.61
CA LEU A 78 -4.61 11.26 14.14
C LEU A 78 -3.24 11.96 14.03
N CYS A 79 -3.04 12.82 13.05
CA CYS A 79 -1.70 13.29 12.66
C CYS A 79 -1.51 14.81 12.71
N ARG A 80 -2.59 15.62 12.76
CA ARG A 80 -2.52 17.10 12.71
C ARG A 80 -1.51 17.75 13.68
N PHE A 81 -1.28 17.11 14.82
CA PHE A 81 -0.37 17.60 15.87
C PHE A 81 1.09 17.14 15.69
N ILE A 82 1.36 16.23 14.74
CA ILE A 82 2.70 15.73 14.34
C ILE A 82 3.13 16.38 13.01
N ASN A 83 3.29 17.70 13.04
CA ASN A 83 3.60 18.51 11.86
C ASN A 83 5.08 18.89 11.75
N SER A 84 5.42 19.78 10.82
CA SER A 84 6.79 20.26 10.54
C SER A 84 7.51 20.92 11.73
N ARG A 85 6.81 21.23 12.84
CA ARG A 85 7.43 21.71 14.09
C ARG A 85 8.14 20.60 14.86
N VAL A 86 7.78 19.34 14.65
CA VAL A 86 8.46 18.20 15.28
C VAL A 86 9.78 17.97 14.55
N LYS A 87 10.85 18.49 15.14
CA LYS A 87 12.22 18.37 14.64
C LYS A 87 13.18 17.98 15.77
N PRO A 88 14.35 17.40 15.43
CA PRO A 88 15.43 17.19 16.37
C PRO A 88 15.85 18.49 17.04
N SER A 89 16.42 18.33 18.23
CA SER A 89 16.99 19.42 19.03
C SER A 89 18.04 20.18 18.21
N GLY A 90 18.00 21.52 18.28
CA GLY A 90 18.84 22.40 17.49
C GLY A 90 18.33 22.73 16.07
N GLN A 91 17.25 22.10 15.60
CA GLN A 91 16.65 22.38 14.27
C GLN A 91 15.34 23.18 14.34
N GLY A 92 14.97 23.69 15.52
CA GLY A 92 13.77 24.48 15.76
C GLY A 92 13.39 24.48 17.24
N THR A 93 12.28 25.14 17.57
CA THR A 93 11.69 25.07 18.91
C THR A 93 11.19 23.66 19.20
N PRO A 94 11.57 23.03 20.32
CA PRO A 94 11.09 21.69 20.67
C PRO A 94 9.56 21.65 20.77
N HIS A 95 8.99 20.59 20.20
CA HIS A 95 7.56 20.26 20.30
C HIS A 95 7.42 18.81 20.80
N PRO A 96 6.62 18.55 21.86
CA PRO A 96 5.95 19.52 22.74
C PRO A 96 6.93 20.48 23.44
N PRO A 97 6.46 21.64 23.96
CA PRO A 97 7.32 22.57 24.70
C PRO A 97 8.10 21.87 25.83
N VAL A 98 9.35 22.26 26.04
CA VAL A 98 10.23 21.66 27.04
C VAL A 98 9.66 21.89 28.45
N LEU A 99 9.69 20.84 29.26
CA LEU A 99 9.31 20.92 30.66
C LEU A 99 10.41 21.58 31.46
N SER A 100 10.05 21.99 32.67
CA SER A 100 11.00 22.64 33.55
C SER A 100 11.99 21.61 34.12
N GLU A 101 13.17 22.05 34.57
CA GLU A 101 14.22 21.15 35.04
C GLU A 101 13.72 20.27 36.20
N ASN A 102 14.08 18.98 36.21
CA ASN A 102 13.66 17.99 37.21
C ASN A 102 12.13 17.76 37.32
N SER A 103 11.35 18.14 36.30
CA SER A 103 9.91 17.85 36.27
C SER A 103 9.62 16.35 36.41
N PRO A 104 8.70 15.92 37.31
CA PRO A 104 8.34 14.51 37.43
C PRO A 104 7.58 13.98 36.19
N LEU A 105 7.13 14.87 35.29
CA LEU A 105 6.51 14.51 34.01
C LEU A 105 7.53 14.30 32.89
N GLN A 106 8.83 14.48 33.14
CA GLN A 106 9.88 14.43 32.11
C GLN A 106 9.86 13.12 31.32
N ALA A 107 9.65 11.97 31.98
CA ALA A 107 9.60 10.67 31.31
C ALA A 107 8.36 10.52 30.39
N ILE A 108 7.21 11.09 30.78
CA ILE A 108 6.00 11.08 29.93
C ILE A 108 6.20 12.03 28.75
N TRP A 109 6.79 13.21 28.96
CA TRP A 109 7.15 14.12 27.87
C TRP A 109 8.12 13.46 26.88
N ALA A 110 9.17 12.79 27.37
CA ALA A 110 10.13 12.07 26.56
C ALA A 110 9.45 10.96 25.74
N TYR A 111 8.49 10.24 26.34
CA TYR A 111 7.70 9.24 25.64
C TYR A 111 6.90 9.83 24.45
N TYR A 112 6.16 10.92 24.63
CA TYR A 112 5.41 11.54 23.53
C TYR A 112 6.34 12.13 22.47
N ARG A 113 7.36 12.89 22.86
CA ARG A 113 8.31 13.49 21.91
C ARG A 113 9.05 12.43 21.11
N GLY A 114 9.52 11.36 21.76
CA GLY A 114 10.23 10.26 21.12
C GLY A 114 9.39 9.57 20.04
N ARG A 115 8.12 9.28 20.36
CA ARG A 115 7.16 8.73 19.39
C ARG A 115 6.94 9.69 18.22
N MET A 116 6.71 10.97 18.48
CA MET A 116 6.45 11.97 17.43
C MET A 116 7.63 12.08 16.45
N LEU A 117 8.87 12.08 16.95
CA LEU A 117 10.08 12.12 16.09
C LEU A 117 10.17 10.90 15.18
N ILE A 118 9.91 9.70 15.71
CA ILE A 118 9.92 8.46 14.91
C ILE A 118 8.83 8.51 13.83
N TRP A 119 7.61 8.89 14.22
CA TRP A 119 6.45 8.98 13.34
C TRP A 119 6.63 9.99 12.20
N ARG A 120 7.30 11.12 12.44
CA ARG A 120 7.66 12.08 11.37
C ARG A 120 8.47 11.44 10.24
N VAL A 121 9.40 10.56 10.58
CA VAL A 121 10.24 9.88 9.58
C VAL A 121 9.47 8.77 8.89
N ILE A 122 8.62 8.03 9.61
CA ILE A 122 7.78 6.98 9.00
C ILE A 122 6.88 7.57 7.91
N GLN A 123 6.36 8.78 8.12
CA GLN A 123 5.52 9.47 7.14
C GLN A 123 6.32 10.07 5.98
N SER A 124 7.40 10.78 6.29
CA SER A 124 8.06 11.66 5.33
C SER A 124 9.10 10.91 4.49
N GLY A 125 8.78 10.71 3.20
CA GLY A 125 9.73 10.18 2.21
C GLY A 125 11.08 10.90 2.20
N PRO A 126 11.12 12.25 2.17
CA PRO A 126 12.38 13.00 2.27
C PRO A 126 13.20 12.70 3.52
N LEU A 127 12.56 12.67 4.71
CA LEU A 127 13.27 12.35 5.96
C LEU A 127 13.76 10.91 5.97
N LEU A 128 12.99 9.97 5.41
CA LEU A 128 13.34 8.54 5.37
C LEU A 128 14.50 8.24 4.41
N ARG A 129 14.50 8.88 3.22
CA ARG A 129 15.51 8.67 2.15
C ARG A 129 16.87 9.24 2.52
N VAL A 130 16.92 10.42 3.14
CA VAL A 130 18.18 11.08 3.50
C VAL A 130 18.69 10.51 4.82
N LYS A 131 19.78 9.73 4.76
CA LYS A 131 20.36 9.02 5.93
C LYS A 131 20.60 9.94 7.11
N GLU A 132 21.21 11.10 6.89
CA GLU A 132 21.57 12.04 7.96
C GLU A 132 20.33 12.59 8.65
N SER A 133 19.27 12.87 7.87
CA SER A 133 17.99 13.32 8.41
C SER A 133 17.32 12.20 9.20
N ARG A 134 17.17 11.02 8.60
CA ARG A 134 16.58 9.84 9.26
C ARG A 134 17.27 9.53 10.59
N ASP A 135 18.60 9.45 10.57
CA ASP A 135 19.39 9.04 11.72
C ASP A 135 19.30 10.07 12.85
N ALA A 136 19.26 11.38 12.54
CA ALA A 136 19.07 12.42 13.55
C ALA A 136 17.73 12.28 14.30
N TYR A 137 16.63 12.04 13.57
CA TYR A 137 15.30 11.88 14.18
C TYR A 137 15.19 10.56 14.97
N TYR A 138 15.65 9.45 14.40
CA TYR A 138 15.59 8.15 15.09
C TYR A 138 16.52 8.08 16.30
N HIS A 139 17.71 8.69 16.24
CA HIS A 139 18.62 8.73 17.37
C HIS A 139 18.00 9.46 18.57
N GLU A 140 17.55 10.70 18.39
CA GLU A 140 16.90 11.46 19.48
C GLU A 140 15.60 10.78 19.94
N GLY A 141 14.80 10.28 19.00
CA GLY A 141 13.56 9.56 19.32
C GLY A 141 13.80 8.36 20.23
N ARG A 142 14.79 7.52 19.91
CA ARG A 142 15.18 6.36 20.72
C ARG A 142 15.79 6.76 22.05
N GLN A 143 16.63 7.80 22.09
CA GLN A 143 17.21 8.30 23.33
C GLN A 143 16.13 8.74 24.33
N LEU A 144 15.11 9.46 23.86
CA LEU A 144 13.99 9.89 24.69
C LEU A 144 13.12 8.71 25.17
N LEU A 145 12.90 7.73 24.32
CA LEU A 145 12.19 6.51 24.71
C LEU A 145 12.97 5.67 25.73
N GLU A 146 14.29 5.64 25.64
CA GLU A 146 15.15 4.99 26.64
C GLU A 146 15.05 5.69 28.00
N GLN A 147 15.03 7.03 28.02
CA GLN A 147 14.78 7.80 29.26
C GLN A 147 13.41 7.45 29.86
N ALA A 148 12.38 7.31 29.03
CA ALA A 148 11.06 6.91 29.48
C ALA A 148 11.04 5.46 30.01
N ARG A 149 11.75 4.52 29.34
CA ARG A 149 11.86 3.11 29.74
C ARG A 149 12.49 2.95 31.13
N GLN A 150 13.50 3.77 31.46
CA GLN A 150 14.14 3.73 32.78
C GLN A 150 13.17 4.02 33.93
N VAL A 151 12.13 4.82 33.68
CA VAL A 151 11.11 5.16 34.69
C VAL A 151 9.89 4.24 34.60
N PHE A 152 9.52 3.82 33.39
CA PHE A 152 8.35 2.97 33.13
C PHE A 152 8.72 1.65 32.43
N PRO A 153 9.53 0.77 33.07
CA PRO A 153 10.05 -0.43 32.42
C PRO A 153 8.97 -1.45 32.02
N GLN A 154 7.77 -1.34 32.61
CA GLN A 154 6.64 -2.23 32.30
C GLN A 154 5.74 -1.72 31.17
N ASN A 155 5.95 -0.51 30.67
CA ASN A 155 5.21 -0.02 29.51
C ASN A 155 5.71 -0.72 28.24
N ARG A 156 4.91 -1.69 27.78
CA ARG A 156 5.26 -2.53 26.62
C ARG A 156 5.38 -1.74 25.33
N VAL A 157 4.61 -0.66 25.17
CA VAL A 157 4.64 0.18 23.97
C VAL A 157 5.99 0.89 23.86
N ILE A 158 6.55 1.42 24.96
CA ILE A 158 7.91 2.00 24.95
C ILE A 158 8.92 0.96 24.45
N ARG A 159 8.85 -0.26 24.99
CA ARG A 159 9.76 -1.35 24.62
C ARG A 159 9.59 -1.77 23.15
N MET A 160 8.36 -1.77 22.63
CA MET A 160 8.06 -1.99 21.21
C MET A 160 8.81 -1.01 20.31
N TYR A 161 8.79 0.29 20.62
CA TYR A 161 9.57 1.27 19.86
C TYR A 161 11.08 1.08 20.00
N LEU A 162 11.54 0.43 21.06
CA LEU A 162 12.96 0.09 21.28
C LEU A 162 13.34 -1.29 20.73
N GLY A 163 12.44 -1.94 20.01
CA GLY A 163 12.71 -3.20 19.30
C GLY A 163 12.30 -4.47 20.03
N GLU A 164 11.73 -4.38 21.24
CA GLU A 164 11.21 -5.53 21.97
C GLU A 164 9.76 -5.81 21.55
N PRO A 165 9.46 -6.90 20.80
CA PRO A 165 8.14 -7.12 20.23
C PRO A 165 7.06 -7.39 21.29
N ILE A 166 5.86 -6.88 21.05
CA ILE A 166 4.65 -7.26 21.79
C ILE A 166 4.00 -8.43 21.06
N PRO A 167 3.70 -9.58 21.71
CA PRO A 167 3.01 -10.69 21.05
C PRO A 167 1.65 -10.27 20.47
N TRP A 168 1.29 -10.83 19.31
CA TRP A 168 -0.03 -10.61 18.73
C TRP A 168 -1.15 -11.08 19.69
N PRO A 169 -2.24 -10.31 19.87
CA PRO A 169 -3.23 -10.59 20.92
C PRO A 169 -4.05 -11.86 20.69
N LYS A 170 -4.32 -12.21 19.42
CA LYS A 170 -5.14 -13.37 19.05
C LYS A 170 -4.31 -14.46 18.37
N ASP A 171 -4.41 -15.69 18.88
CA ASP A 171 -3.74 -16.83 18.27
C ASP A 171 -4.60 -17.49 17.18
N TYR A 172 -3.92 -18.05 16.17
CA TYR A 172 -4.50 -18.79 15.05
C TYR A 172 -3.72 -20.08 14.83
N PRO A 173 -3.86 -21.07 15.74
CA PRO A 173 -3.01 -22.25 15.75
C PRO A 173 -3.13 -23.03 14.43
N PRO A 174 -2.03 -23.63 13.94
CA PRO A 174 -2.09 -24.45 12.74
C PRO A 174 -2.99 -25.67 12.94
N HIS A 175 -3.77 -26.01 11.92
CA HIS A 175 -4.53 -27.25 11.91
C HIS A 175 -3.68 -28.37 11.29
N PRO A 176 -3.54 -29.55 11.94
CA PRO A 176 -2.63 -30.59 11.48
C PRO A 176 -3.03 -31.21 10.13
N ALA A 177 -4.33 -31.22 9.80
CA ALA A 177 -4.79 -31.69 8.49
C ALA A 177 -4.59 -30.67 7.35
N ALA A 178 -4.27 -29.41 7.69
CA ALA A 178 -4.03 -28.38 6.67
C ALA A 178 -2.57 -28.40 6.22
N PRO A 179 -2.28 -28.31 4.92
CA PRO A 179 -0.90 -28.18 4.44
C PRO A 179 -0.26 -26.87 4.95
N ALA A 180 1.07 -26.81 4.97
CA ALA A 180 1.81 -25.69 5.54
C ALA A 180 1.44 -24.34 4.88
N TRP A 181 1.39 -24.28 3.54
CA TRP A 181 0.91 -23.07 2.83
C TRP A 181 -0.48 -22.61 3.29
N ALA A 182 -1.42 -23.53 3.56
CA ALA A 182 -2.79 -23.18 3.95
C ALA A 182 -2.82 -22.60 5.36
N ASN A 183 -2.07 -23.19 6.30
CA ASN A 183 -1.92 -22.68 7.66
C ASN A 183 -1.34 -21.25 7.67
N LEU A 184 -0.28 -21.02 6.88
CA LEU A 184 0.39 -19.72 6.78
C LEU A 184 -0.48 -18.66 6.08
N GLN A 185 -1.15 -19.03 4.98
CA GLN A 185 -2.04 -18.12 4.27
C GLN A 185 -3.22 -17.72 5.15
N ARG A 186 -3.87 -18.68 5.83
CA ARG A 186 -4.95 -18.38 6.76
C ARG A 186 -4.47 -17.50 7.92
N GLU A 187 -3.32 -17.77 8.53
CA GLU A 187 -2.78 -16.87 9.59
C GLU A 187 -2.64 -15.42 9.07
N GLY A 188 -2.10 -15.25 7.86
CA GLY A 188 -1.98 -13.93 7.24
C GLY A 188 -3.33 -13.25 6.94
N LEU A 189 -4.30 -13.99 6.38
CA LEU A 189 -5.62 -13.47 6.05
C LEU A 189 -6.42 -13.08 7.30
N GLU A 190 -6.38 -13.92 8.34
CA GLU A 190 -7.06 -13.68 9.61
C GLU A 190 -6.54 -12.42 10.30
N LYS A 191 -5.22 -12.30 10.42
CA LYS A 191 -4.61 -11.15 11.09
C LYS A 191 -4.72 -9.87 10.29
N LEU A 192 -4.64 -9.95 8.96
CA LEU A 192 -4.96 -8.82 8.10
C LEU A 192 -6.42 -8.36 8.30
N ALA A 193 -7.36 -9.29 8.32
CA ALA A 193 -8.77 -8.99 8.56
C ALA A 193 -9.00 -8.44 9.97
N ASP A 194 -8.27 -8.88 11.00
CA ASP A 194 -8.33 -8.29 12.35
C ASP A 194 -7.95 -6.81 12.33
N VAL A 195 -6.83 -6.47 11.67
CA VAL A 195 -6.39 -5.08 11.54
C VAL A 195 -7.44 -4.24 10.80
N ILE A 196 -7.95 -4.73 9.66
CA ILE A 196 -8.98 -4.02 8.89
C ILE A 196 -10.23 -3.78 9.75
N HIS A 197 -10.76 -4.82 10.38
CA HIS A 197 -11.97 -4.72 11.20
C HIS A 197 -11.76 -3.78 12.40
N TRP A 198 -10.58 -3.78 13.01
CA TRP A 198 -10.25 -2.83 14.08
C TRP A 198 -10.29 -1.38 13.59
N TRP A 199 -9.70 -1.08 12.43
CA TRP A 199 -9.77 0.28 11.87
C TRP A 199 -11.20 0.71 11.56
N ILE A 200 -12.02 -0.20 11.02
CA ILE A 200 -13.44 0.07 10.75
C ILE A 200 -14.21 0.38 12.04
N ALA A 201 -14.04 -0.45 13.07
CA ALA A 201 -14.75 -0.28 14.34
C ALA A 201 -14.26 0.94 15.14
N GLU A 202 -12.95 1.09 15.26
CA GLU A 202 -12.35 2.04 16.21
C GLU A 202 -12.08 3.41 15.59
N ARG A 203 -11.87 3.50 14.26
CA ARG A 203 -11.37 4.73 13.62
C ARG A 203 -12.31 5.33 12.59
N GLN A 204 -13.10 4.52 11.89
CA GLN A 204 -13.98 5.07 10.86
C GLN A 204 -15.05 5.98 11.45
N LEU A 205 -15.24 7.15 10.84
CA LEU A 205 -16.28 8.12 11.15
C LEU A 205 -17.53 7.90 10.29
N PRO A 206 -18.70 8.46 10.67
CA PRO A 206 -19.92 8.34 9.88
C PRO A 206 -19.82 8.84 8.43
N ASP A 207 -18.96 9.83 8.18
CA ASP A 207 -18.69 10.37 6.84
C ASP A 207 -17.66 9.54 6.05
N GLY A 208 -17.05 8.54 6.67
CA GLY A 208 -16.13 7.58 6.05
C GLY A 208 -14.66 7.75 6.41
N GLN A 209 -14.24 8.88 6.98
CA GLN A 209 -12.83 9.15 7.32
C GLN A 209 -12.30 8.17 8.37
N PHE A 210 -11.02 7.80 8.27
CA PHE A 210 -10.28 7.01 9.26
C PHE A 210 -9.32 7.84 10.11
N GLY A 211 -9.05 9.08 9.70
CA GLY A 211 -8.37 10.07 10.53
C GLY A 211 -6.91 10.35 10.18
N GLY A 212 -6.37 9.82 9.08
CA GLY A 212 -5.11 10.30 8.48
C GLY A 212 -5.31 11.56 7.63
N GLY A 213 -6.52 11.75 7.10
CA GLY A 213 -6.87 12.80 6.14
C GLY A 213 -7.49 12.13 4.92
N TRP A 214 -8.29 12.86 4.13
CA TRP A 214 -9.03 12.24 3.01
C TRP A 214 -8.13 11.47 2.03
N GLY A 215 -7.01 12.08 1.59
CA GLY A 215 -6.05 11.46 0.67
C GLY A 215 -5.36 10.22 1.26
N ASP A 216 -4.89 10.29 2.51
CA ASP A 216 -4.26 9.13 3.16
C ASP A 216 -5.29 8.00 3.45
N ASP A 217 -6.51 8.36 3.83
CA ASP A 217 -7.55 7.42 4.22
C ASP A 217 -8.01 6.57 3.03
N VAL A 218 -8.08 7.16 1.83
CA VAL A 218 -8.45 6.40 0.63
C VAL A 218 -7.39 5.38 0.28
N GLU A 219 -6.09 5.63 0.49
CA GLU A 219 -5.03 4.66 0.18
C GLU A 219 -5.12 3.33 0.94
N MET A 220 -5.87 3.26 2.04
CA MET A 220 -5.98 2.06 2.87
C MET A 220 -6.43 0.82 2.06
N TRP A 221 -7.24 1.02 1.01
CA TRP A 221 -7.73 -0.07 0.17
C TRP A 221 -6.58 -0.88 -0.45
N ARG A 222 -5.42 -0.25 -0.73
CA ARG A 222 -4.26 -0.87 -1.39
C ARG A 222 -3.76 -2.08 -0.61
N TRP A 223 -3.70 -1.98 0.73
CA TRP A 223 -3.31 -3.11 1.60
C TRP A 223 -4.50 -3.98 2.02
N TRP A 224 -5.74 -3.51 1.85
CA TRP A 224 -6.96 -4.31 2.03
C TRP A 224 -7.21 -5.26 0.87
N ALA A 225 -6.55 -5.05 -0.28
CA ALA A 225 -6.77 -5.77 -1.53
C ALA A 225 -6.98 -7.29 -1.39
N PRO A 226 -6.20 -8.05 -0.58
CA PRO A 226 -6.46 -9.48 -0.39
C PRO A 226 -7.88 -9.74 0.15
N ALA A 227 -8.33 -8.99 1.16
CA ALA A 227 -9.65 -9.15 1.77
C ALA A 227 -10.77 -8.46 0.97
N LEU A 228 -10.47 -7.34 0.32
CA LEU A 228 -11.45 -6.49 -0.38
C LEU A 228 -11.78 -7.01 -1.78
N ILE A 229 -10.79 -7.53 -2.51
CA ILE A 229 -10.93 -7.94 -3.91
C ILE A 229 -11.08 -9.46 -4.03
N ALA A 230 -10.30 -10.24 -3.29
CA ALA A 230 -10.36 -11.69 -3.39
C ALA A 230 -11.57 -12.28 -2.66
N PHE A 231 -12.12 -11.57 -1.67
CA PHE A 231 -13.20 -12.06 -0.82
C PHE A 231 -14.41 -11.13 -0.80
N GLU A 232 -15.52 -11.59 -0.24
CA GLU A 232 -16.70 -10.78 0.06
C GLU A 232 -16.89 -10.73 1.57
N ASP A 233 -16.51 -9.59 2.15
CA ASP A 233 -16.77 -9.27 3.55
C ASP A 233 -17.68 -8.04 3.60
N PRO A 234 -18.94 -8.16 4.10
CA PRO A 234 -19.90 -7.07 4.06
C PRO A 234 -19.46 -5.86 4.89
N VAL A 235 -18.68 -6.06 5.96
CA VAL A 235 -18.19 -4.96 6.82
C VAL A 235 -17.11 -4.18 6.07
N ILE A 236 -16.16 -4.89 5.46
CA ILE A 236 -15.08 -4.27 4.68
C ILE A 236 -15.65 -3.56 3.44
N ASN A 237 -16.58 -4.19 2.72
CA ASN A 237 -17.21 -3.61 1.53
C ASN A 237 -18.00 -2.32 1.88
N ALA A 238 -18.78 -2.34 2.97
CA ALA A 238 -19.53 -1.18 3.42
C ALA A 238 -18.60 -0.04 3.89
N ALA A 239 -17.50 -0.37 4.56
CA ALA A 239 -16.50 0.60 4.98
C ALA A 239 -15.81 1.28 3.78
N GLN A 240 -15.39 0.49 2.78
CA GLN A 240 -14.82 1.02 1.54
C GLN A 240 -15.82 1.91 0.79
N GLU A 241 -17.07 1.47 0.67
CA GLU A 241 -18.10 2.28 0.03
C GLU A 241 -18.33 3.61 0.77
N ARG A 242 -18.30 3.61 2.10
CA ARG A 242 -18.48 4.81 2.91
C ARG A 242 -17.39 5.85 2.66
N ILE A 243 -16.11 5.47 2.76
CA ILE A 243 -15.00 6.39 2.47
C ILE A 243 -15.06 6.87 1.02
N SER A 244 -15.35 5.95 0.08
CA SER A 244 -15.40 6.32 -1.34
C SER A 244 -16.54 7.27 -1.69
N ASN A 245 -17.68 7.18 -1.01
CA ASN A 245 -18.76 8.15 -1.18
C ASN A 245 -18.46 9.47 -0.45
N GLY A 246 -17.90 9.41 0.76
CA GLY A 246 -17.60 10.58 1.58
C GLY A 246 -16.59 11.54 0.94
N ILE A 247 -15.54 11.02 0.31
CA ILE A 247 -14.53 11.88 -0.30
C ILE A 247 -15.08 12.64 -1.52
N PHE A 248 -15.96 12.02 -2.32
CA PHE A 248 -16.62 12.70 -3.44
C PHE A 248 -17.67 13.74 -3.02
N GLN A 249 -17.97 13.86 -1.73
CA GLN A 249 -18.76 14.98 -1.18
C GLN A 249 -17.88 16.18 -0.83
N GLN A 250 -16.55 16.06 -0.88
CA GLN A 250 -15.66 17.16 -0.54
C GLN A 250 -15.70 18.26 -1.61
N PRO A 251 -15.70 19.56 -1.21
CA PRO A 251 -15.81 20.67 -2.16
C PRO A 251 -14.75 20.65 -3.26
N HIS A 252 -13.52 20.22 -2.94
CA HIS A 252 -12.44 20.22 -3.92
C HIS A 252 -12.62 19.16 -5.02
N LEU A 253 -13.48 18.15 -4.83
CA LEU A 253 -13.83 17.12 -5.83
C LEU A 253 -15.14 17.39 -6.58
N ALA A 254 -15.79 18.55 -6.39
CA ALA A 254 -17.11 18.85 -6.98
C ALA A 254 -17.17 18.69 -8.52
N LYS A 255 -16.04 18.86 -9.22
CA LYS A 255 -15.92 18.68 -10.68
C LYS A 255 -15.47 17.27 -11.11
N GLY A 256 -15.56 16.29 -10.20
CA GLY A 256 -15.15 14.90 -10.40
C GLY A 256 -13.63 14.65 -10.30
N PHE A 257 -12.85 15.69 -10.01
CA PHE A 257 -11.41 15.63 -9.80
C PHE A 257 -10.97 16.82 -8.94
N THR A 258 -9.81 16.74 -8.28
CA THR A 258 -9.34 17.77 -7.36
C THR A 258 -9.13 19.13 -8.05
N SER A 259 -9.66 20.18 -7.45
CA SER A 259 -9.41 21.58 -7.83
C SER A 259 -8.13 22.15 -7.22
N ARG A 260 -7.48 21.40 -6.33
CA ARG A 260 -6.19 21.77 -5.74
C ARG A 260 -5.09 21.46 -6.73
N LEU A 261 -4.24 22.44 -7.04
CA LEU A 261 -3.04 22.22 -7.83
C LEU A 261 -1.99 21.53 -6.95
N THR A 262 -1.75 20.25 -7.20
CA THR A 262 -0.75 19.45 -6.47
C THR A 262 -0.10 18.47 -7.43
N ASP A 263 0.88 17.71 -6.96
CA ASP A 263 1.58 16.74 -7.79
C ASP A 263 0.71 15.54 -8.19
N VAL A 264 1.19 14.70 -9.12
CA VAL A 264 0.48 13.51 -9.60
C VAL A 264 0.21 12.49 -8.49
N GLU A 265 1.09 12.35 -7.50
CA GLU A 265 0.87 11.48 -6.32
C GLU A 265 -0.37 11.95 -5.57
N HIS A 266 -0.36 13.15 -5.04
CA HIS A 266 -1.45 13.65 -4.20
C HIS A 266 -2.73 13.96 -5.00
N SER A 267 -2.62 14.25 -6.30
CA SER A 267 -3.81 14.43 -7.16
C SER A 267 -4.50 13.11 -7.47
N ASN A 268 -3.76 11.99 -7.45
CA ASN A 268 -4.35 10.67 -7.69
C ASN A 268 -5.04 10.09 -6.47
N GLU A 269 -4.55 10.36 -5.26
CA GLU A 269 -5.10 9.80 -4.01
C GLU A 269 -6.62 10.01 -3.95
N ASP A 270 -7.05 11.27 -3.94
CA ASP A 270 -8.46 11.64 -3.79
C ASP A 270 -9.40 11.00 -4.83
N THR A 271 -8.90 10.66 -6.02
CA THR A 271 -9.71 10.13 -7.13
C THR A 271 -9.45 8.69 -7.48
N THR A 272 -8.23 8.32 -7.84
CA THR A 272 -7.90 6.97 -8.29
C THR A 272 -8.09 5.96 -7.16
N ASP A 273 -7.54 6.22 -5.97
CA ASP A 273 -7.69 5.32 -4.81
C ASP A 273 -9.11 5.27 -4.29
N THR A 274 -9.96 6.17 -4.75
CA THR A 274 -11.39 6.15 -4.49
C THR A 274 -12.18 5.34 -5.50
N ILE A 275 -11.94 5.58 -6.79
CA ILE A 275 -12.73 4.99 -7.89
C ILE A 275 -12.35 3.53 -8.12
N LEU A 276 -11.05 3.22 -8.10
CA LEU A 276 -10.54 1.91 -8.44
C LEU A 276 -11.08 0.77 -7.56
N PRO A 277 -11.05 0.85 -6.21
CA PRO A 277 -11.64 -0.21 -5.38
C PRO A 277 -13.15 -0.37 -5.63
N MET A 278 -13.88 0.73 -5.87
CA MET A 278 -15.31 0.66 -6.18
C MET A 278 -15.59 0.03 -7.53
N MET A 279 -14.71 0.20 -8.53
CA MET A 279 -14.80 -0.55 -9.78
C MET A 279 -14.50 -2.05 -9.60
N HIS A 280 -13.79 -2.46 -8.55
CA HIS A 280 -13.64 -3.89 -8.20
C HIS A 280 -14.86 -4.43 -7.44
N LEU A 281 -15.44 -3.66 -6.52
CA LEU A 281 -16.62 -4.06 -5.74
C LEU A 281 -17.91 -4.02 -6.55
N LYS A 282 -18.10 -2.96 -7.34
CA LYS A 282 -19.31 -2.64 -8.11
C LYS A 282 -18.94 -2.42 -9.59
N PRO A 283 -18.42 -3.45 -10.28
CA PRO A 283 -17.90 -3.30 -11.64
C PRO A 283 -18.94 -2.85 -12.67
N ASP A 284 -20.23 -3.04 -12.37
CA ASP A 284 -21.32 -2.67 -13.28
C ASP A 284 -21.96 -1.32 -12.99
N ASP A 285 -21.64 -0.69 -11.86
CA ASP A 285 -22.25 0.55 -11.42
C ASP A 285 -21.86 1.73 -12.33
N PRO A 286 -22.86 2.41 -12.95
CA PRO A 286 -22.61 3.48 -13.92
C PRO A 286 -21.93 4.70 -13.29
N LEU A 287 -22.09 4.94 -11.98
CA LEU A 287 -21.46 6.07 -11.30
C LEU A 287 -19.92 5.96 -11.36
N TRP A 288 -19.38 4.81 -10.97
CA TRP A 288 -17.93 4.60 -10.92
C TRP A 288 -17.33 4.50 -12.33
N LYS A 289 -18.07 3.93 -13.29
CA LYS A 289 -17.70 3.98 -14.71
C LYS A 289 -17.63 5.43 -15.22
N GLY A 290 -18.63 6.25 -14.92
CA GLY A 290 -18.66 7.66 -15.29
C GLY A 290 -17.50 8.45 -14.68
N ARG A 291 -17.16 8.18 -13.41
CA ARG A 291 -16.00 8.77 -12.74
C ARG A 291 -14.67 8.37 -13.39
N ALA A 292 -14.51 7.12 -13.83
CA ALA A 292 -13.34 6.71 -14.60
C ALA A 292 -13.27 7.44 -15.97
N LEU A 293 -14.39 7.55 -16.68
CA LEU A 293 -14.44 8.28 -17.95
C LEU A 293 -14.16 9.78 -17.79
N ARG A 294 -14.52 10.38 -16.65
CA ARG A 294 -14.15 11.77 -16.35
C ARG A 294 -12.63 12.00 -16.37
N LEU A 295 -11.83 11.03 -15.92
CA LEU A 295 -10.36 11.11 -15.99
C LEU A 295 -9.86 11.05 -17.44
N THR A 296 -10.60 10.35 -18.32
CA THR A 296 -10.31 10.32 -19.77
C THR A 296 -10.50 11.69 -20.40
N ASP A 297 -11.60 12.38 -20.05
CA ASP A 297 -11.89 13.72 -20.58
C ASP A 297 -10.79 14.71 -20.18
N LEU A 298 -10.39 14.68 -18.90
CA LEU A 298 -9.33 15.53 -18.37
C LEU A 298 -7.96 15.21 -18.98
N MET A 299 -7.64 13.92 -19.13
CA MET A 299 -6.44 13.50 -19.85
C MET A 299 -6.42 14.06 -21.27
N ARG A 300 -7.53 13.95 -22.01
CA ARG A 300 -7.63 14.35 -23.41
C ARG A 300 -7.57 15.87 -23.60
N GLY A 301 -8.32 16.62 -22.78
CA GLY A 301 -8.52 18.07 -22.92
C GLY A 301 -7.49 18.93 -22.19
N GLU A 302 -7.15 18.57 -20.96
CA GLU A 302 -6.40 19.45 -20.05
C GLU A 302 -4.97 18.95 -19.82
N TRP A 303 -4.80 17.72 -19.35
CA TRP A 303 -3.53 17.24 -18.79
C TRP A 303 -2.48 16.88 -19.84
N THR A 304 -2.92 16.47 -21.04
CA THR A 304 -2.01 16.06 -22.12
C THR A 304 -2.07 17.00 -23.32
N GLY A 305 -1.02 16.97 -24.13
CA GLY A 305 -0.96 17.67 -25.42
C GLY A 305 -0.02 16.95 -26.39
N ARG A 306 0.12 17.46 -27.62
CA ARG A 306 1.16 17.00 -28.56
C ARG A 306 2.48 17.69 -28.27
N ASN A 307 3.52 16.91 -27.99
CA ASN A 307 4.88 17.42 -27.79
C ASN A 307 5.53 17.77 -29.15
N GLN A 308 6.71 18.38 -29.12
CA GLN A 308 7.46 18.79 -30.32
C GLN A 308 7.94 17.62 -31.18
N ARG A 309 7.87 16.39 -30.67
CA ARG A 309 8.15 15.14 -31.41
C ARG A 309 6.90 14.51 -32.01
N GLY A 310 5.74 15.15 -31.86
CA GLY A 310 4.46 14.72 -32.42
C GLY A 310 3.65 13.74 -31.54
N TRP A 311 4.21 13.29 -30.42
CA TRP A 311 3.56 12.33 -29.51
C TRP A 311 2.64 13.02 -28.52
N ARG A 312 1.56 12.34 -28.11
CA ARG A 312 0.77 12.77 -26.96
C ARG A 312 1.58 12.53 -25.68
N GLN A 313 1.57 13.50 -24.78
CA GLN A 313 2.36 13.47 -23.54
C GLN A 313 1.64 14.22 -22.44
N PHE A 314 1.75 13.77 -21.18
CA PHE A 314 1.38 14.62 -20.04
C PHE A 314 2.26 15.87 -19.99
N LYS A 315 1.64 17.01 -19.69
CA LYS A 315 2.31 18.31 -19.71
C LYS A 315 3.12 18.57 -18.44
N SER A 316 2.74 17.98 -17.32
CA SER A 316 3.29 18.31 -16.00
C SER A 316 3.09 17.21 -14.98
N ILE A 317 3.99 17.15 -13.99
CA ILE A 317 3.79 16.41 -12.74
C ILE A 317 2.89 17.16 -11.74
N TYR A 318 2.40 18.37 -12.04
CA TYR A 318 1.47 19.14 -11.20
C TYR A 318 0.28 19.64 -12.02
N PHE A 319 -0.93 19.21 -11.65
CA PHE A 319 -2.16 19.64 -12.31
C PHE A 319 -3.39 19.47 -11.40
N SER A 320 -4.50 20.09 -11.80
CA SER A 320 -5.82 19.97 -11.18
C SER A 320 -6.87 19.71 -12.27
N VAL A 321 -8.15 19.80 -11.91
CA VAL A 321 -9.28 19.67 -12.85
C VAL A 321 -9.32 20.77 -13.93
N ASP A 322 -8.68 21.92 -13.69
CA ASP A 322 -8.74 23.10 -14.57
C ASP A 322 -7.43 23.89 -14.67
N LYS A 323 -6.32 23.37 -14.13
CA LYS A 323 -4.99 24.00 -14.19
C LYS A 323 -3.89 22.97 -14.42
N VAL A 324 -2.84 23.37 -15.13
CA VAL A 324 -1.61 22.59 -15.34
C VAL A 324 -0.41 23.52 -15.12
N ASP A 325 0.54 23.12 -14.29
CA ASP A 325 1.75 23.91 -14.04
C ASP A 325 2.83 23.61 -15.09
N LEU A 326 3.12 24.59 -15.95
CA LEU A 326 4.09 24.44 -17.04
C LEU A 326 5.49 24.99 -16.70
N SER A 327 5.77 25.27 -15.42
CA SER A 327 7.12 25.65 -15.00
C SER A 327 8.12 24.55 -15.35
N ALA A 328 9.33 24.94 -15.78
CA ALA A 328 10.35 24.00 -16.26
C ALA A 328 10.74 22.92 -15.23
N GLN A 329 10.54 23.20 -13.94
CA GLN A 329 10.81 22.25 -12.84
C GLN A 329 9.74 21.16 -12.72
N ARG A 330 8.54 21.37 -13.27
CA ARG A 330 7.38 20.49 -13.14
C ARG A 330 6.88 19.94 -14.48
N ALA A 331 7.29 20.52 -15.60
CA ALA A 331 6.84 20.15 -16.94
C ALA A 331 7.41 18.78 -17.42
N PHE A 332 6.93 17.69 -16.81
CA PHE A 332 7.36 16.32 -17.09
C PHE A 332 6.18 15.34 -17.16
N ASP A 333 6.28 14.37 -18.06
CA ASP A 333 5.57 13.10 -17.99
C ASP A 333 6.49 12.06 -17.34
N THR A 334 6.00 11.22 -16.44
CA THR A 334 6.81 10.31 -15.63
C THR A 334 6.20 8.92 -15.61
N VAL A 335 7.01 7.91 -15.28
CA VAL A 335 6.53 6.51 -15.15
C VAL A 335 5.44 6.33 -14.07
N TYR A 336 5.18 7.36 -13.27
CA TYR A 336 4.15 7.38 -12.24
C TYR A 336 2.78 7.83 -12.79
N HIS A 337 2.71 8.55 -13.92
CA HIS A 337 1.46 9.03 -14.50
C HIS A 337 0.37 7.98 -14.78
N PRO A 338 0.66 6.68 -15.02
CA PRO A 338 -0.41 5.70 -15.05
C PRO A 338 -1.24 5.65 -13.75
N SER A 339 -0.71 6.09 -12.60
CA SER A 339 -1.44 6.15 -11.32
C SER A 339 -2.68 7.05 -11.41
N ILE A 340 -2.63 8.15 -12.16
CA ILE A 340 -3.74 9.11 -12.22
C ILE A 340 -4.91 8.63 -13.08
N ILE A 341 -4.69 7.60 -13.91
CA ILE A 341 -5.67 7.08 -14.86
C ILE A 341 -5.92 5.58 -14.68
N GLN A 342 -5.55 4.97 -13.55
CA GLN A 342 -5.82 3.54 -13.30
C GLN A 342 -7.30 3.16 -13.47
N PRO A 343 -8.28 3.96 -13.03
CA PRO A 343 -9.69 3.66 -13.29
C PRO A 343 -10.01 3.60 -14.79
N THR A 344 -9.45 4.53 -15.58
CA THR A 344 -9.56 4.51 -17.06
C THR A 344 -8.92 3.28 -17.66
N LEU A 345 -7.73 2.88 -17.17
CA LEU A 345 -7.04 1.68 -17.62
C LEU A 345 -7.85 0.41 -17.32
N LEU A 346 -8.46 0.31 -16.13
CA LEU A 346 -9.33 -0.81 -15.77
C LEU A 346 -10.61 -0.83 -16.63
N TYR A 347 -11.21 0.33 -16.89
CA TYR A 347 -12.34 0.44 -17.82
C TYR A 347 -11.94 -0.03 -19.21
N TRP A 348 -10.81 0.42 -19.74
CA TRP A 348 -10.28 0.03 -21.04
C TRP A 348 -10.04 -1.48 -21.12
N GLN A 349 -9.40 -2.07 -20.11
CA GLN A 349 -9.17 -3.50 -20.03
C GLN A 349 -10.47 -4.32 -20.14
N ARG A 350 -11.54 -3.87 -19.49
CA ARG A 350 -12.81 -4.60 -19.44
C ARG A 350 -13.69 -4.44 -20.68
N THR A 351 -13.53 -3.33 -21.39
CA THR A 351 -14.44 -2.95 -22.49
C THR A 351 -13.80 -3.04 -23.87
N GLY A 352 -12.48 -2.92 -23.96
CA GLY A 352 -11.79 -2.78 -25.24
C GLY A 352 -12.17 -1.50 -25.99
N ASP A 353 -12.61 -0.45 -25.28
CA ASP A 353 -13.08 0.82 -25.87
C ASP A 353 -12.08 1.36 -26.91
N THR A 354 -12.56 1.61 -28.13
CA THR A 354 -11.73 2.01 -29.28
C THR A 354 -11.24 3.46 -29.17
N ASN A 355 -11.99 4.35 -28.51
CA ASN A 355 -11.57 5.72 -28.26
C ASN A 355 -10.44 5.78 -27.22
N LEU A 356 -10.51 4.92 -26.20
CA LEU A 356 -9.42 4.73 -25.25
C LEU A 356 -8.21 4.07 -25.90
N THR A 357 -8.44 3.08 -26.76
CA THR A 357 -7.37 2.44 -27.55
C THR A 357 -6.57 3.47 -28.35
N ALA A 358 -7.25 4.40 -29.01
CA ALA A 358 -6.60 5.49 -29.74
C ALA A 358 -5.86 6.47 -28.81
N LEU A 359 -6.51 6.96 -27.75
CA LEU A 359 -5.95 7.97 -26.84
C LEU A 359 -4.73 7.45 -26.07
N LEU A 360 -4.88 6.29 -25.44
CA LEU A 360 -3.84 5.68 -24.61
C LEU A 360 -2.72 5.13 -25.48
N GLY A 361 -3.05 4.57 -26.65
CA GLY A 361 -2.05 4.12 -27.61
C GLY A 361 -1.14 5.26 -28.08
N GLU A 362 -1.73 6.40 -28.44
CA GLU A 362 -0.97 7.59 -28.86
C GLU A 362 0.00 8.08 -27.78
N TRP A 363 -0.43 8.09 -26.51
CA TRP A 363 0.41 8.46 -25.37
C TRP A 363 1.54 7.46 -25.14
N LEU A 364 1.21 6.17 -25.11
CA LEU A 364 2.19 5.10 -24.84
C LEU A 364 3.22 4.94 -25.95
N LYS A 365 2.89 5.31 -27.20
CA LYS A 365 3.89 5.37 -28.29
C LYS A 365 4.99 6.40 -28.02
N GLY A 366 4.67 7.51 -27.37
CA GLY A 366 5.68 8.47 -26.92
C GLY A 366 6.65 7.85 -25.90
N TRP A 367 6.15 7.00 -25.00
CA TRP A 367 6.98 6.24 -24.06
C TRP A 367 7.83 5.16 -24.73
N VAL A 368 7.28 4.46 -25.73
CA VAL A 368 8.04 3.48 -26.54
C VAL A 368 9.18 4.19 -27.30
N ASP A 369 8.91 5.34 -27.92
CA ASP A 369 9.93 6.18 -28.57
C ASP A 369 11.03 6.60 -27.59
N ALA A 370 10.64 7.15 -26.43
CA ALA A 370 11.60 7.59 -25.42
C ALA A 370 12.44 6.44 -24.86
N ALA A 371 11.87 5.24 -24.71
CA ALA A 371 12.60 4.05 -24.31
C ALA A 371 13.64 3.64 -25.37
N ALA A 372 13.26 3.63 -26.65
CA ALA A 372 14.11 3.18 -27.75
C ALA A 372 15.38 4.01 -27.95
N ARG A 373 15.31 5.32 -27.67
CA ARG A 373 16.42 6.25 -27.91
C ARG A 373 17.48 6.20 -26.80
N ALA A 374 18.74 6.29 -27.19
CA ALA A 374 19.82 6.72 -26.31
C ALA A 374 19.83 8.25 -26.26
N GLU A 375 19.54 8.84 -25.11
CA GLU A 375 19.44 10.30 -24.94
C GLU A 375 19.74 10.67 -23.49
N ASN A 376 20.45 11.78 -23.26
CA ASN A 376 20.83 12.27 -21.93
C ASN A 376 21.52 11.21 -21.04
N GLY A 377 22.37 10.36 -21.64
CA GLY A 377 23.08 9.27 -20.95
C GLY A 377 22.25 8.02 -20.67
N LYS A 378 20.96 7.99 -21.04
CA LYS A 378 20.10 6.82 -20.92
C LYS A 378 20.48 5.75 -21.96
N PRO A 379 20.66 4.48 -21.57
CA PRO A 379 20.78 3.38 -22.52
C PRO A 379 19.52 3.25 -23.41
N ALA A 380 19.73 2.88 -24.67
CA ALA A 380 18.64 2.52 -25.57
C ALA A 380 17.91 1.27 -25.04
N GLY A 381 16.58 1.25 -25.13
CA GLY A 381 15.73 0.15 -24.68
C GLY A 381 15.36 0.18 -23.18
N VAL A 382 15.80 1.19 -22.42
CA VAL A 382 15.41 1.39 -21.01
C VAL A 382 14.40 2.53 -20.89
N LEU A 383 13.34 2.34 -20.10
CA LEU A 383 12.36 3.40 -19.80
C LEU A 383 13.03 4.55 -19.01
N PRO A 384 12.88 5.82 -19.42
CA PRO A 384 13.37 6.96 -18.65
C PRO A 384 12.55 7.16 -17.36
N SER A 385 13.10 7.89 -16.38
CA SER A 385 12.32 8.40 -15.23
C SER A 385 11.23 9.37 -15.69
N ALA A 386 11.62 10.31 -16.57
CA ALA A 386 10.78 11.41 -17.00
C ALA A 386 11.04 11.83 -18.46
N ILE A 387 10.00 12.30 -19.13
CA ILE A 387 10.02 12.92 -20.46
C ILE A 387 9.60 14.39 -20.28
N ARG A 388 10.46 15.32 -20.69
CA ARG A 388 10.24 16.76 -20.52
C ARG A 388 9.24 17.29 -21.54
N TRP A 389 8.34 18.16 -21.08
CA TRP A 389 7.39 18.88 -21.91
C TRP A 389 7.90 20.31 -22.21
N PRO A 390 7.71 20.85 -23.43
CA PRO A 390 7.10 20.22 -24.61
C PRO A 390 8.12 19.50 -25.52
N GLU A 391 9.41 19.46 -25.19
CA GLU A 391 10.43 18.97 -26.14
C GLU A 391 10.35 17.45 -26.42
N GLY A 392 9.78 16.66 -25.50
CA GLY A 392 9.82 15.20 -25.60
C GLY A 392 11.22 14.60 -25.36
N ALA A 393 12.09 15.35 -24.67
CA ALA A 393 13.44 14.94 -24.33
C ALA A 393 13.48 14.18 -22.99
N VAL A 394 14.43 13.25 -22.83
CA VAL A 394 14.63 12.49 -21.60
C VAL A 394 15.22 13.39 -20.50
N ALA A 395 14.45 13.55 -19.40
CA ALA A 395 14.80 14.35 -18.23
C ALA A 395 15.21 15.81 -18.50
N ALA A 396 15.65 16.54 -17.47
CA ALA A 396 16.20 17.89 -17.61
C ALA A 396 17.66 17.85 -18.10
N PRO A 397 18.13 18.83 -18.90
CA PRO A 397 19.52 18.88 -19.33
C PRO A 397 20.45 19.06 -18.13
N GLY A 398 21.59 18.35 -18.11
CA GLY A 398 22.56 18.42 -17.01
C GLY A 398 22.11 17.74 -15.71
N LYS A 399 20.96 17.04 -15.72
CA LYS A 399 20.52 16.17 -14.63
C LYS A 399 20.60 14.70 -15.06
N PRO A 400 20.93 13.78 -14.15
CA PRO A 400 20.88 12.35 -14.43
C PRO A 400 19.49 11.93 -14.91
N TRP A 401 19.41 11.14 -15.98
CA TRP A 401 18.12 10.71 -16.54
C TRP A 401 17.30 9.84 -15.57
N TRP A 402 17.97 9.17 -14.64
CA TRP A 402 17.36 8.30 -13.63
C TRP A 402 16.99 9.04 -12.34
N GLU A 403 17.55 10.23 -12.10
CA GLU A 403 17.34 11.00 -10.88
C GLU A 403 17.18 12.51 -11.17
N PRO A 404 16.17 12.92 -11.96
CA PRO A 404 15.99 14.34 -12.27
C PRO A 404 15.45 15.17 -11.08
N PHE A 405 14.87 14.53 -10.05
CA PHE A 405 14.26 15.20 -8.90
C PHE A 405 15.11 15.04 -7.63
N SER A 406 15.14 16.07 -6.79
CA SER A 406 15.96 16.07 -5.57
C SER A 406 15.44 15.11 -4.50
N ALA A 407 16.32 14.25 -3.95
CA ALA A 407 16.00 13.29 -2.89
C ALA A 407 15.38 13.90 -1.62
N SER A 408 15.63 15.19 -1.36
CA SER A 408 15.09 15.94 -0.22
C SER A 408 13.69 16.54 -0.48
N HIS A 409 13.12 16.32 -1.66
CA HIS A 409 11.76 16.71 -2.02
C HIS A 409 10.87 15.48 -2.24
N ASN A 410 9.54 15.66 -2.21
CA ASN A 410 8.59 14.58 -2.44
C ASN A 410 8.70 14.02 -3.86
N ASP A 411 8.89 14.90 -4.86
CA ASP A 411 9.04 14.55 -6.29
C ASP A 411 10.13 13.50 -6.59
N ALA A 412 11.07 13.24 -5.66
CA ALA A 412 12.03 12.14 -5.80
C ALA A 412 11.38 10.76 -5.95
N LEU A 413 10.10 10.60 -5.61
CA LEU A 413 9.35 9.38 -5.89
C LEU A 413 9.24 9.07 -7.40
N TYR A 414 9.37 10.09 -8.26
CA TYR A 414 9.36 9.94 -9.71
C TYR A 414 10.72 9.50 -10.28
N ASN A 415 11.78 9.50 -9.48
CA ASN A 415 13.11 9.02 -9.91
C ASN A 415 13.09 7.51 -10.20
N TRP A 416 13.89 7.07 -11.16
CA TRP A 416 14.00 5.67 -11.57
C TRP A 416 14.81 4.85 -10.54
N PRO A 417 14.44 3.59 -10.26
CA PRO A 417 13.37 2.81 -10.88
C PRO A 417 11.96 3.16 -10.39
N GLY A 418 11.82 3.87 -9.27
CA GLY A 418 10.55 4.45 -8.79
C GLY A 418 9.32 3.55 -8.99
N ALA A 419 8.26 4.12 -9.55
CA ALA A 419 7.04 3.40 -9.90
C ALA A 419 7.03 2.83 -11.34
N THR A 420 8.20 2.46 -11.91
CA THR A 420 8.30 1.94 -13.29
C THR A 420 7.36 0.75 -13.55
N ARG A 421 7.00 -0.02 -12.52
CA ARG A 421 6.01 -1.10 -12.59
C ARG A 421 4.66 -0.67 -13.17
N LEU A 422 4.24 0.58 -12.90
CA LEU A 422 2.98 1.12 -13.38
C LEU A 422 3.04 1.27 -14.91
N MET A 423 4.14 1.83 -15.42
CA MET A 423 4.35 2.01 -16.84
C MET A 423 4.51 0.68 -17.58
N THR A 424 5.30 -0.27 -17.05
CA THR A 424 5.47 -1.58 -17.71
C THR A 424 4.19 -2.39 -17.74
N SER A 425 3.37 -2.33 -16.68
CA SER A 425 2.04 -2.96 -16.66
C SER A 425 1.08 -2.31 -17.65
N THR A 426 1.16 -0.99 -17.83
CA THR A 426 0.33 -0.23 -18.79
C THR A 426 0.71 -0.55 -20.24
N LEU A 427 2.02 -0.66 -20.53
CA LEU A 427 2.51 -1.11 -21.84
C LEU A 427 2.07 -2.54 -22.15
N LEU A 428 2.12 -3.44 -21.16
CA LEU A 428 1.64 -4.81 -21.34
C LEU A 428 0.12 -4.86 -21.59
N LEU A 429 -0.68 -4.03 -20.90
CA LEU A 429 -2.11 -3.88 -21.18
C LEU A 429 -2.34 -3.39 -22.61
N ALA A 430 -1.60 -2.39 -23.07
CA ALA A 430 -1.73 -1.88 -24.44
C ALA A 430 -1.45 -2.96 -25.49
N TRP A 431 -0.39 -3.75 -25.29
CA TRP A 431 -0.13 -4.93 -26.12
C TRP A 431 -1.26 -5.97 -26.02
N HIS A 432 -1.79 -6.24 -24.83
CA HIS A 432 -2.86 -7.22 -24.65
C HIS A 432 -4.12 -6.86 -25.45
N ILE A 433 -4.47 -5.57 -25.47
CA ILE A 433 -5.64 -5.05 -26.20
C ILE A 433 -5.37 -4.98 -27.71
N THR A 434 -4.24 -4.39 -28.11
CA THR A 434 -3.99 -4.04 -29.53
C THR A 434 -3.26 -5.11 -30.34
N ARG A 435 -2.53 -5.99 -29.65
CA ARG A 435 -1.55 -6.92 -30.24
C ARG A 435 -0.42 -6.24 -31.02
N ASP A 436 -0.22 -4.93 -30.83
CA ASP A 436 0.91 -4.21 -31.39
C ASP A 436 2.18 -4.48 -30.56
N ASP A 437 3.09 -5.23 -31.15
CA ASP A 437 4.34 -5.69 -30.53
C ASP A 437 5.30 -4.55 -30.15
N SER A 438 5.11 -3.34 -30.67
CA SER A 438 5.92 -2.19 -30.26
C SER A 438 5.76 -1.84 -28.78
N TYR A 439 4.58 -2.08 -28.18
CA TYR A 439 4.39 -1.87 -26.74
C TYR A 439 5.16 -2.88 -25.89
N LEU A 440 5.51 -4.05 -26.44
CA LEU A 440 6.40 -5.01 -25.77
C LEU A 440 7.87 -4.64 -25.93
N ALA A 441 8.26 -3.80 -26.88
CA ALA A 441 9.66 -3.53 -27.17
C ALA A 441 10.46 -3.05 -25.93
N PRO A 442 9.99 -2.08 -25.12
CA PRO A 442 10.70 -1.69 -23.90
C PRO A 442 10.84 -2.83 -22.89
N ILE A 443 9.80 -3.65 -22.72
CA ILE A 443 9.80 -4.79 -21.80
C ILE A 443 10.81 -5.86 -22.27
N ARG A 444 10.81 -6.18 -23.56
CA ARG A 444 11.73 -7.15 -24.18
C ARG A 444 13.18 -6.68 -24.07
N SER A 445 13.44 -5.40 -24.36
CA SER A 445 14.79 -4.81 -24.24
C SER A 445 15.30 -4.84 -22.81
N MET A 446 14.49 -4.43 -21.83
CA MET A 446 14.88 -4.50 -20.41
C MET A 446 15.08 -5.94 -19.92
N ALA A 447 14.27 -6.90 -20.39
CA ALA A 447 14.44 -8.32 -20.04
C ALA A 447 15.75 -8.89 -20.62
N ALA A 448 16.07 -8.57 -21.88
CA ALA A 448 17.34 -8.94 -22.49
C ALA A 448 18.53 -8.33 -21.74
N LEU A 449 18.41 -7.06 -21.33
CA LEU A 449 19.42 -6.38 -20.53
C LEU A 449 19.59 -7.03 -19.15
N ARG A 450 18.49 -7.36 -18.47
CA ARG A 450 18.51 -8.07 -17.19
C ARG A 450 19.21 -9.43 -17.31
N ALA A 451 18.92 -10.18 -18.38
CA ALA A 451 19.54 -11.47 -18.65
C ALA A 451 21.04 -11.35 -18.94
N LYS A 452 21.44 -10.39 -19.79
CA LYS A 452 22.85 -10.13 -20.14
C LYS A 452 23.75 -9.91 -18.91
N TYR A 453 23.23 -9.25 -17.89
CA TYR A 453 23.96 -8.92 -16.66
C TYR A 453 23.57 -9.79 -15.46
N ALA A 454 22.81 -10.87 -15.67
CA ALA A 454 22.47 -11.80 -14.60
C ALA A 454 23.75 -12.44 -14.01
N GLY A 455 23.83 -12.53 -12.67
CA GLY A 455 24.97 -13.15 -11.97
C GLY A 455 26.24 -12.29 -11.86
N GLN A 456 26.29 -11.09 -12.45
CA GLN A 456 27.45 -10.20 -12.32
C GLN A 456 27.43 -9.43 -10.98
N SER A 457 28.55 -9.44 -10.26
CA SER A 457 28.68 -8.82 -8.92
C SER A 457 28.99 -7.32 -8.96
N ALA A 458 29.77 -6.86 -9.94
CA ALA A 458 30.22 -5.48 -10.02
C ALA A 458 29.07 -4.51 -10.32
N ALA A 459 29.06 -3.40 -9.59
CA ALA A 459 28.18 -2.28 -9.85
C ALA A 459 28.70 -1.46 -11.01
N GLY A 460 28.07 -1.56 -12.18
CA GLY A 460 28.26 -0.54 -13.20
C GLY A 460 27.87 0.85 -12.67
N GLU A 461 28.34 1.88 -13.37
CA GLU A 461 28.04 3.27 -13.04
C GLU A 461 26.53 3.55 -13.04
N PRO A 462 26.01 4.36 -12.08
CA PRO A 462 24.62 4.81 -12.06
C PRO A 462 24.15 5.31 -13.43
N GLY A 463 22.96 4.87 -13.84
CA GLY A 463 22.39 5.17 -15.16
C GLY A 463 22.94 4.33 -16.33
N GLY A 464 24.01 3.57 -16.16
CA GLY A 464 24.55 2.67 -17.18
C GLY A 464 23.78 1.34 -17.29
N GLU A 465 24.04 0.57 -18.35
CA GLU A 465 23.37 -0.72 -18.63
C GLU A 465 23.41 -1.72 -17.48
N ALA A 466 24.61 -2.01 -16.95
CA ALA A 466 24.81 -2.97 -15.87
C ALA A 466 24.12 -2.52 -14.57
N TRP A 467 24.16 -1.21 -14.29
CA TRP A 467 23.45 -0.64 -13.15
C TRP A 467 21.94 -0.80 -13.31
N CYS A 468 21.40 -0.46 -14.49
CA CYS A 468 19.98 -0.59 -14.79
C CYS A 468 19.52 -2.04 -14.63
N ALA A 469 20.26 -3.00 -15.20
CA ALA A 469 19.92 -4.41 -15.14
C ALA A 469 19.71 -4.93 -13.71
N ARG A 470 20.49 -4.46 -12.73
CA ARG A 470 20.34 -4.90 -11.33
C ARG A 470 19.13 -4.28 -10.61
N GLN A 471 18.67 -3.13 -11.04
CA GLN A 471 17.49 -2.47 -10.47
C GLN A 471 16.17 -3.03 -11.05
N MET A 472 16.22 -3.83 -12.12
CA MET A 472 15.04 -4.35 -12.83
C MET A 472 14.39 -5.58 -12.19
N GLY A 473 15.09 -6.33 -11.32
CA GLY A 473 14.60 -7.60 -10.79
C GLY A 473 13.27 -7.50 -10.02
N GLY A 474 12.97 -6.33 -9.44
CA GLY A 474 11.72 -6.09 -8.73
C GLY A 474 10.53 -5.82 -9.66
N PHE A 475 10.55 -4.72 -10.41
CA PHE A 475 9.36 -4.28 -11.16
C PHE A 475 9.12 -5.06 -12.47
N LEU A 476 10.19 -5.56 -13.10
CA LEU A 476 10.07 -6.20 -14.42
C LEU A 476 9.48 -7.60 -14.28
N SER A 477 9.83 -8.33 -13.21
CA SER A 477 9.37 -9.71 -12.99
C SER A 477 7.85 -9.80 -12.84
N ASP A 478 7.18 -8.80 -12.24
CA ASP A 478 5.71 -8.73 -12.20
C ASP A 478 5.12 -8.71 -13.62
N THR A 479 5.65 -7.83 -14.48
CA THR A 479 5.15 -7.67 -15.86
C THR A 479 5.43 -8.93 -16.68
N LEU A 480 6.62 -9.52 -16.53
CA LEU A 480 6.96 -10.79 -17.20
C LEU A 480 6.11 -11.96 -16.68
N SER A 481 5.73 -11.97 -15.40
CA SER A 481 4.82 -12.97 -14.83
C SER A 481 3.44 -12.87 -15.47
N LYS A 482 2.88 -11.65 -15.58
CA LYS A 482 1.60 -11.41 -16.26
C LYS A 482 1.67 -11.83 -17.73
N TYR A 483 2.75 -11.47 -18.44
CA TYR A 483 2.96 -11.91 -19.83
C TYR A 483 2.97 -13.45 -19.94
N ARG A 484 3.76 -14.13 -19.09
CA ARG A 484 3.87 -15.59 -19.07
C ARG A 484 2.54 -16.30 -18.82
N PHE A 485 1.71 -15.76 -17.93
CA PHE A 485 0.39 -16.33 -17.60
C PHE A 485 -0.63 -16.09 -18.73
N LEU A 486 -0.53 -14.97 -19.44
CA LEU A 486 -1.42 -14.65 -20.56
C LEU A 486 -1.12 -15.44 -21.82
N THR A 487 0.15 -15.73 -22.08
CA THR A 487 0.60 -16.26 -23.39
C THR A 487 1.02 -17.72 -23.36
N GLY A 488 1.43 -18.24 -22.21
CA GLY A 488 2.13 -19.52 -22.17
C GLY A 488 3.63 -19.44 -22.52
N ASP A 489 4.14 -18.27 -22.92
CA ASP A 489 5.49 -18.11 -23.48
C ASP A 489 6.59 -18.22 -22.42
N THR A 490 7.39 -19.29 -22.51
CA THR A 490 8.38 -19.69 -21.51
C THR A 490 9.74 -18.98 -21.64
N ARG A 491 9.93 -18.08 -22.60
CA ARG A 491 11.26 -17.48 -22.88
C ARG A 491 11.89 -16.72 -21.71
N TYR A 492 11.07 -16.32 -20.73
CA TYR A 492 11.52 -15.58 -19.55
C TYR A 492 11.50 -16.43 -18.28
N ASP A 493 11.22 -17.74 -18.37
CA ASP A 493 11.09 -18.61 -17.19
C ASP A 493 12.37 -18.64 -16.35
N GLU A 494 13.56 -18.55 -16.97
CA GLU A 494 14.82 -18.47 -16.24
C GLU A 494 14.92 -17.20 -15.38
N LEU A 495 14.60 -16.04 -15.96
CA LEU A 495 14.54 -14.77 -15.21
C LEU A 495 13.49 -14.84 -14.11
N LEU A 496 12.31 -15.40 -14.40
CA LEU A 496 11.22 -15.50 -13.43
C LEU A 496 11.56 -16.44 -12.26
N ARG A 497 12.30 -17.53 -12.50
CA ARG A 497 12.78 -18.42 -11.42
C ARG A 497 13.73 -17.69 -10.46
N ALA A 498 14.50 -16.72 -10.96
CA ALA A 498 15.41 -15.93 -10.13
C ALA A 498 14.71 -14.76 -9.42
N ASP A 499 13.89 -14.00 -10.14
CA ASP A 499 13.46 -12.66 -9.72
C ASP A 499 11.98 -12.58 -9.29
N ALA A 500 11.13 -13.54 -9.70
CA ALA A 500 9.70 -13.41 -9.48
C ALA A 500 9.26 -13.77 -8.05
N SER A 501 8.04 -13.38 -7.71
CA SER A 501 7.42 -13.71 -6.42
C SER A 501 7.34 -15.22 -6.17
N GLY A 502 7.27 -15.62 -4.89
CA GLY A 502 7.11 -17.02 -4.51
C GLY A 502 5.86 -17.68 -5.14
N TYR A 503 4.79 -16.91 -5.38
CA TYR A 503 3.61 -17.39 -6.08
C TYR A 503 3.87 -17.66 -7.57
N THR A 504 4.55 -16.74 -8.26
CA THR A 504 4.93 -16.98 -9.67
C THR A 504 5.84 -18.20 -9.77
N GLN A 505 6.87 -18.31 -8.93
CA GLN A 505 7.77 -19.46 -8.94
C GLN A 505 7.01 -20.77 -8.74
N TYR A 506 6.06 -20.81 -7.79
CA TYR A 506 5.16 -21.95 -7.60
C TYR A 506 4.33 -22.27 -8.86
N ARG A 507 3.73 -21.26 -9.51
CA ARG A 507 2.94 -21.45 -10.74
C ARG A 507 3.77 -21.94 -11.92
N LEU A 508 5.09 -21.71 -11.93
CA LEU A 508 6.00 -22.19 -12.98
C LEU A 508 6.50 -23.62 -12.74
N THR A 509 6.72 -24.01 -11.47
CA THR A 509 7.45 -25.26 -11.15
C THR A 509 6.61 -26.29 -10.40
N GLY A 510 5.51 -25.87 -9.79
CA GLY A 510 4.77 -26.67 -8.81
C GLY A 510 5.44 -26.77 -7.43
N ASP A 511 6.63 -26.19 -7.25
CA ASP A 511 7.34 -26.20 -5.97
C ASP A 511 6.68 -25.24 -4.97
N LEU A 512 6.23 -25.79 -3.84
CA LEU A 512 5.60 -25.01 -2.78
C LEU A 512 6.62 -24.24 -1.93
N LYS A 513 7.91 -24.59 -1.94
CA LYS A 513 8.89 -23.98 -1.01
C LYS A 513 9.02 -22.46 -1.17
N PRO A 514 9.13 -21.88 -2.38
CA PRO A 514 9.20 -20.42 -2.52
C PRO A 514 7.93 -19.73 -2.07
N LEU A 515 6.77 -20.34 -2.35
CA LEU A 515 5.46 -19.85 -1.92
C LEU A 515 5.34 -19.86 -0.40
N GLU A 516 5.65 -20.98 0.24
CA GLU A 516 5.59 -21.14 1.70
C GLU A 516 6.55 -20.18 2.42
N ARG A 517 7.74 -19.93 1.85
CA ARG A 517 8.67 -18.91 2.37
C ARG A 517 8.07 -17.51 2.32
N ALA A 518 7.41 -17.16 1.21
CA ALA A 518 6.77 -15.85 1.07
C ALA A 518 5.57 -15.69 2.02
N LEU A 519 4.74 -16.74 2.16
CA LEU A 519 3.62 -16.77 3.11
C LEU A 519 4.11 -16.72 4.56
N LEU A 520 5.19 -17.43 4.89
CA LEU A 520 5.81 -17.40 6.22
C LEU A 520 6.32 -16.00 6.55
N LYS A 521 7.02 -15.34 5.61
CA LYS A 521 7.48 -13.96 5.79
C LYS A 521 6.32 -13.02 6.11
N ASN A 522 5.20 -13.14 5.38
CA ASN A 522 4.01 -12.34 5.65
C ASN A 522 3.36 -12.68 7.01
N ALA A 523 3.23 -13.95 7.36
CA ALA A 523 2.67 -14.38 8.64
C ALA A 523 3.50 -13.89 9.83
N LEU A 524 4.84 -14.01 9.75
CA LEU A 524 5.78 -13.50 10.76
C LEU A 524 5.61 -11.99 11.00
N ALA A 525 5.32 -11.20 9.97
CA ALA A 525 5.11 -9.76 10.09
C ALA A 525 3.92 -9.40 11.00
N PHE A 526 2.92 -10.28 11.07
CA PHE A 526 1.74 -10.14 11.92
C PHE A 526 1.82 -11.00 13.20
N ARG A 527 2.99 -11.51 13.62
CA ARG A 527 3.11 -12.23 14.90
C ARG A 527 3.38 -11.34 16.10
N SER A 528 3.64 -10.06 15.86
CA SER A 528 3.90 -9.09 16.91
C SER A 528 3.42 -7.68 16.54
N ASN A 529 3.45 -6.79 17.52
CA ASN A 529 3.30 -5.35 17.39
C ASN A 529 1.94 -4.93 16.82
N TRP A 530 0.86 -5.57 17.26
CA TRP A 530 -0.52 -5.19 16.95
C TRP A 530 -0.75 -3.67 17.11
N GLU A 531 -0.19 -3.10 18.17
CA GLU A 531 -0.27 -1.68 18.52
C GLU A 531 0.29 -0.79 17.42
N ALA A 532 1.39 -1.20 16.78
CA ALA A 532 2.02 -0.47 15.69
C ALA A 532 1.14 -0.39 14.44
N TYR A 533 0.26 -1.38 14.22
CA TYR A 533 -0.70 -1.40 13.11
C TYR A 533 -2.03 -0.72 13.47
N THR A 534 -2.26 -0.37 14.74
CA THR A 534 -3.57 0.04 15.26
C THR A 534 -3.49 1.31 16.12
N SER A 535 -3.38 1.18 17.44
CA SER A 535 -3.47 2.29 18.39
C SER A 535 -2.39 3.34 18.21
N GLU A 536 -1.17 2.93 17.83
CA GLU A 536 -0.02 3.81 17.66
C GLU A 536 0.09 4.44 16.27
N MET A 537 -0.54 3.85 15.25
CA MET A 537 -0.48 4.33 13.87
C MET A 537 -1.13 5.71 13.71
N ARG A 538 -0.46 6.60 12.98
CA ARG A 538 -0.86 8.02 12.83
C ARG A 538 -1.26 8.42 11.42
N TRP A 539 -0.76 7.74 10.38
CA TRP A 539 -1.11 8.00 8.99
C TRP A 539 -1.64 6.72 8.34
N THR A 540 -2.79 6.83 7.69
CA THR A 540 -3.58 5.69 7.20
C THR A 540 -2.99 5.06 5.93
N ASP A 541 -2.22 5.83 5.16
CA ASP A 541 -1.36 5.37 4.06
C ASP A 541 -0.06 4.67 4.55
N ARG A 542 0.17 4.60 5.87
CA ARG A 542 1.34 3.96 6.49
C ARG A 542 1.02 2.81 7.42
N VAL A 543 -0.23 2.32 7.46
CA VAL A 543 -0.70 1.28 8.40
C VAL A 543 0.25 0.08 8.51
N ILE A 544 0.81 -0.39 7.40
CA ILE A 544 1.72 -1.55 7.37
C ILE A 544 3.21 -1.17 7.22
N SER A 545 3.56 0.10 7.42
CA SER A 545 4.90 0.64 7.15
C SER A 545 5.80 0.74 8.37
N PHE A 546 5.29 0.60 9.60
CA PHE A 546 6.09 0.73 10.83
C PHE A 546 7.34 -0.14 10.80
N THR A 547 7.19 -1.42 10.44
CA THR A 547 8.32 -2.35 10.36
C THR A 547 9.30 -1.96 9.26
N ARG A 548 8.81 -1.65 8.06
CA ARG A 548 9.66 -1.30 6.90
C ARG A 548 10.42 -0.01 7.13
N ASN A 549 9.75 1.01 7.68
CA ASN A 549 10.27 2.36 7.76
C ASN A 549 11.03 2.59 9.07
N TYR A 550 10.78 1.83 10.14
CA TYR A 550 11.44 2.04 11.43
C TYR A 550 12.10 0.80 12.03
N LEU A 551 11.38 -0.31 12.21
CA LEU A 551 11.98 -1.48 12.88
C LEU A 551 13.11 -2.12 12.07
N SER A 552 13.07 -2.06 10.74
CA SER A 552 14.14 -2.57 9.85
C SER A 552 15.54 -1.98 10.13
N TYR A 553 15.62 -0.90 10.91
CA TYR A 553 16.85 -0.29 11.40
C TYR A 553 17.30 -0.83 12.77
N PHE A 554 16.78 -1.99 13.18
CA PHE A 554 17.22 -2.81 14.31
C PHE A 554 17.70 -4.18 13.78
N PRO A 555 18.64 -4.86 14.47
CA PRO A 555 19.22 -6.12 14.00
C PRO A 555 18.20 -7.27 13.90
N ASP A 556 17.28 -7.40 14.85
CA ASP A 556 16.35 -8.53 14.97
C ASP A 556 14.90 -8.18 14.61
N ALA A 557 14.73 -7.27 13.65
CA ALA A 557 13.42 -6.79 13.25
C ALA A 557 12.56 -7.90 12.61
N PRO A 558 11.25 -7.96 12.91
CA PRO A 558 10.35 -8.81 12.14
C PRO A 558 10.36 -8.39 10.67
N PRO A 559 10.03 -9.30 9.73
CA PRO A 559 9.91 -8.91 8.33
C PRO A 559 8.75 -7.92 8.15
N PRO A 560 8.82 -7.01 7.16
CA PRO A 560 7.69 -6.15 6.84
C PRO A 560 6.52 -6.95 6.24
N PRO A 561 5.26 -6.54 6.48
CA PRO A 561 4.10 -7.16 5.83
C PRO A 561 4.21 -7.13 4.31
N SER A 562 3.64 -8.16 3.67
CA SER A 562 3.66 -8.34 2.22
C SER A 562 2.30 -8.87 1.74
N PRO A 563 1.19 -8.13 1.92
CA PRO A 563 -0.16 -8.59 1.61
C PRO A 563 -0.34 -9.04 0.15
N ASP A 564 0.48 -8.55 -0.78
CA ASP A 564 0.48 -8.96 -2.19
C ASP A 564 0.57 -10.49 -2.37
N ILE A 565 1.26 -11.22 -1.49
CA ILE A 565 1.31 -12.70 -1.58
C ILE A 565 -0.06 -13.33 -1.30
N LEU A 566 -0.82 -12.75 -0.37
CA LEU A 566 -2.18 -13.19 -0.06
C LEU A 566 -3.10 -12.88 -1.24
N TYR A 567 -3.01 -11.67 -1.81
CA TYR A 567 -3.77 -11.29 -3.01
C TYR A 567 -3.47 -12.23 -4.17
N ALA A 568 -2.19 -12.43 -4.52
CA ALA A 568 -1.81 -13.22 -5.68
C ALA A 568 -2.26 -14.68 -5.57
N THR A 569 -2.09 -15.29 -4.39
CA THR A 569 -2.48 -16.68 -4.15
C THR A 569 -3.99 -16.89 -4.16
N THR A 570 -4.77 -15.93 -3.65
CA THR A 570 -6.23 -16.04 -3.55
C THR A 570 -6.96 -15.63 -4.84
N THR A 571 -6.39 -14.74 -5.65
CA THR A 571 -7.01 -14.27 -6.90
C THR A 571 -6.47 -14.93 -8.16
N GLY A 572 -5.23 -15.41 -8.14
CA GLY A 572 -4.52 -15.91 -9.33
C GLY A 572 -3.72 -14.87 -10.11
N ASP A 573 -3.80 -13.59 -9.75
CA ASP A 573 -3.09 -12.49 -10.41
C ASP A 573 -1.64 -12.36 -9.91
N PRO A 574 -0.61 -12.51 -10.76
CA PRO A 574 0.76 -12.29 -10.33
C PRO A 574 1.03 -10.78 -10.21
N GLY A 575 1.00 -10.27 -8.98
CA GLY A 575 1.31 -8.87 -8.67
C GLY A 575 0.28 -8.23 -7.75
N ASN A 576 -0.26 -7.09 -8.17
CA ASN A 576 -1.20 -6.27 -7.39
C ASN A 576 -2.36 -5.78 -8.29
N PRO A 577 -3.46 -5.27 -7.70
CA PRO A 577 -4.66 -4.88 -8.45
C PRO A 577 -4.58 -3.52 -9.16
N LEU A 578 -3.48 -2.76 -9.00
CA LEU A 578 -3.43 -1.33 -9.37
C LEU A 578 -3.47 -1.12 -10.89
N VAL A 579 -2.70 -1.91 -11.65
CA VAL A 579 -2.62 -1.80 -13.12
C VAL A 579 -2.65 -3.18 -13.75
N PHE A 580 -3.51 -3.31 -14.75
CA PHE A 580 -3.73 -4.53 -15.52
C PHE A 580 -4.00 -5.78 -14.65
N PRO A 581 -4.96 -5.73 -13.70
CA PRO A 581 -5.24 -6.87 -12.82
C PRO A 581 -5.69 -8.11 -13.62
N LEU A 582 -5.13 -9.27 -13.29
CA LEU A 582 -5.49 -10.57 -13.89
C LEU A 582 -6.23 -11.48 -12.91
N ASN A 583 -7.08 -10.90 -12.06
CA ASN A 583 -7.89 -11.66 -11.11
C ASN A 583 -8.67 -12.76 -11.84
N ALA A 584 -8.46 -14.01 -11.47
CA ALA A 584 -9.16 -15.15 -12.04
C ALA A 584 -10.49 -15.42 -11.33
N VAL A 585 -10.53 -15.16 -10.02
CA VAL A 585 -11.65 -15.48 -9.14
C VAL A 585 -11.82 -14.44 -8.03
N ARG A 586 -13.08 -14.25 -7.60
CA ARG A 586 -13.45 -13.67 -6.31
C ARG A 586 -14.29 -14.69 -5.54
N TRP A 587 -13.92 -14.95 -4.30
CA TRP A 587 -14.64 -15.83 -3.38
C TRP A 587 -15.73 -15.01 -2.69
N LEU A 588 -17.01 -15.33 -2.92
CA LEU A 588 -18.16 -14.62 -2.34
C LEU A 588 -18.42 -15.13 -0.92
N THR A 589 -17.43 -14.91 -0.06
CA THR A 589 -17.44 -15.30 1.34
C THR A 589 -16.35 -14.53 2.10
N PRO A 590 -16.44 -14.33 3.43
CA PRO A 590 -15.40 -13.64 4.19
C PRO A 590 -14.04 -14.36 4.15
N PRO A 591 -12.91 -13.67 4.32
CA PRO A 591 -11.58 -14.28 4.30
C PRO A 591 -11.30 -15.23 5.48
N ARG A 592 -12.17 -15.23 6.50
CA ARG A 592 -12.03 -15.98 7.75
C ARG A 592 -12.12 -17.49 7.51
N GLU A 593 -11.34 -18.27 8.25
CA GLU A 593 -11.33 -19.73 8.28
C GLU A 593 -11.18 -20.39 6.89
N LEU A 594 -10.51 -19.72 5.95
CA LEU A 594 -10.28 -20.22 4.61
C LEU A 594 -8.82 -20.04 4.19
N ALA A 595 -8.32 -21.04 3.48
CA ALA A 595 -7.18 -20.89 2.60
C ALA A 595 -7.61 -21.23 1.16
N ALA A 596 -7.20 -20.39 0.22
CA ALA A 596 -7.48 -20.54 -1.21
C ALA A 596 -6.22 -20.25 -2.03
N LEU A 597 -5.72 -21.26 -2.73
CA LEU A 597 -4.55 -21.16 -3.60
C LEU A 597 -4.96 -21.45 -5.03
N VAL A 598 -5.02 -20.41 -5.87
CA VAL A 598 -5.23 -20.56 -7.31
C VAL A 598 -4.00 -21.22 -7.92
N THR A 599 -4.19 -22.38 -8.55
CA THR A 599 -3.12 -23.19 -9.13
C THR A 599 -3.09 -23.10 -10.65
N GLU A 600 -4.24 -22.80 -11.27
CA GLU A 600 -4.36 -22.60 -12.72
C GLU A 600 -5.39 -21.52 -13.03
N SER A 601 -5.09 -20.71 -14.03
CA SER A 601 -5.97 -19.64 -14.52
C SER A 601 -5.69 -19.42 -16.00
N SER A 602 -6.65 -19.77 -16.86
CA SER A 602 -6.59 -19.52 -18.29
C SER A 602 -7.98 -19.17 -18.85
N ARG A 603 -8.07 -18.93 -20.15
CA ARG A 603 -9.37 -18.70 -20.83
C ARG A 603 -10.25 -19.96 -20.88
N GLY A 604 -9.65 -21.14 -20.77
CA GLY A 604 -10.31 -22.43 -20.93
C GLY A 604 -10.36 -23.29 -19.66
N ALA A 605 -9.66 -22.89 -18.60
CA ALA A 605 -9.61 -23.65 -17.37
C ALA A 605 -9.33 -22.76 -16.15
N PHE A 606 -9.80 -23.23 -15.00
CA PHE A 606 -9.46 -22.67 -13.69
C PHE A 606 -9.24 -23.81 -12.70
N ALA A 607 -8.25 -23.68 -11.82
CA ALA A 607 -8.07 -24.61 -10.71
C ALA A 607 -7.59 -23.91 -9.46
N ALA A 608 -8.03 -24.42 -8.30
CA ALA A 608 -7.60 -23.95 -7.00
C ALA A 608 -7.53 -25.10 -5.98
N LYS A 609 -6.67 -24.94 -4.97
CA LYS A 609 -6.68 -25.75 -3.74
C LYS A 609 -7.36 -24.94 -2.63
N LEU A 610 -8.32 -25.56 -1.95
CA LEU A 610 -9.15 -24.91 -0.94
C LEU A 610 -9.08 -25.69 0.37
N PHE A 611 -8.98 -25.00 1.50
CA PHE A 611 -9.08 -25.61 2.82
C PHE A 611 -9.94 -24.74 3.73
N HIS A 612 -11.04 -25.30 4.25
CA HIS A 612 -11.87 -24.64 5.26
C HIS A 612 -11.51 -25.14 6.66
N PHE A 613 -11.23 -24.21 7.58
CA PHE A 613 -10.77 -24.54 8.94
C PHE A 613 -11.91 -24.76 9.95
N GLY A 614 -13.13 -24.36 9.60
CA GLY A 614 -14.29 -24.46 10.48
C GLY A 614 -14.74 -25.90 10.70
N GLU A 615 -15.60 -26.07 11.70
CA GLU A 615 -16.08 -27.38 12.15
C GLU A 615 -17.25 -27.93 11.34
N LYS A 616 -17.94 -27.04 10.63
CA LYS A 616 -19.09 -27.38 9.79
C LYS A 616 -18.74 -27.16 8.34
N ALA A 617 -19.46 -27.81 7.45
CA ALA A 617 -19.34 -27.54 6.03
C ALA A 617 -19.66 -26.06 5.74
N ARG A 618 -18.93 -25.48 4.79
CA ARG A 618 -19.10 -24.08 4.38
C ARG A 618 -19.66 -24.03 2.98
N GLU A 619 -20.88 -23.51 2.85
CA GLU A 619 -21.42 -23.10 1.56
C GLU A 619 -20.73 -21.81 1.12
N LEU A 620 -20.25 -21.77 -0.11
CA LEU A 620 -19.73 -20.55 -0.69
C LEU A 620 -19.99 -20.49 -2.19
N GLU A 621 -19.94 -19.27 -2.71
CA GLU A 621 -20.06 -18.97 -4.13
C GLU A 621 -18.75 -18.33 -4.61
N ALA A 622 -18.41 -18.49 -5.89
CA ALA A 622 -17.24 -17.89 -6.49
C ALA A 622 -17.61 -17.24 -7.83
N GLU A 623 -16.98 -16.11 -8.13
CA GLU A 623 -17.17 -15.36 -9.37
C GLU A 623 -15.87 -15.44 -10.21
N PHE A 624 -15.97 -15.98 -11.43
CA PHE A 624 -14.82 -16.23 -12.31
C PHE A 624 -14.74 -15.19 -13.43
N TYR A 625 -13.57 -14.58 -13.60
CA TYR A 625 -13.39 -13.42 -14.49
C TYR A 625 -12.75 -13.73 -15.84
N LEU A 626 -11.92 -14.78 -15.93
CA LEU A 626 -11.08 -15.04 -17.12
C LEU A 626 -11.61 -16.13 -18.05
N LEU A 627 -12.57 -16.94 -17.61
CA LEU A 627 -13.17 -17.97 -18.43
C LEU A 627 -13.93 -17.33 -19.60
N GLN A 628 -13.64 -17.80 -20.81
CA GLN A 628 -14.35 -17.34 -21.99
C GLN A 628 -15.73 -18.03 -22.10
N PRO A 629 -16.70 -17.49 -22.86
CA PRO A 629 -18.01 -18.11 -23.00
C PRO A 629 -17.96 -19.57 -23.47
N GLY A 630 -18.80 -20.42 -22.88
CA GLY A 630 -18.88 -21.85 -23.17
C GLY A 630 -19.49 -22.66 -22.02
N ASP A 631 -19.66 -23.96 -22.25
CA ASP A 631 -20.04 -24.91 -21.21
C ASP A 631 -18.80 -25.51 -20.56
N TYR A 632 -18.89 -25.73 -19.26
CA TYR A 632 -17.80 -26.23 -18.43
C TYR A 632 -18.35 -27.21 -17.39
N THR A 633 -17.47 -28.07 -16.90
CA THR A 633 -17.69 -28.89 -15.71
C THR A 633 -16.86 -28.33 -14.56
N LEU A 634 -17.52 -28.03 -13.44
CA LEU A 634 -16.87 -27.74 -12.17
C LEU A 634 -16.83 -29.03 -11.34
N SER A 635 -15.62 -29.46 -10.97
CA SER A 635 -15.35 -30.59 -10.09
C SER A 635 -14.74 -30.11 -8.78
N LEU A 636 -15.28 -30.57 -7.65
CA LEU A 636 -14.69 -30.38 -6.33
C LEU A 636 -14.34 -31.74 -5.75
N GLN A 637 -13.05 -31.95 -5.50
CA GLN A 637 -12.48 -33.22 -5.06
C GLN A 637 -11.79 -33.04 -3.70
N PRO A 638 -12.44 -33.41 -2.59
CA PRO A 638 -11.79 -33.51 -1.29
C PRO A 638 -10.72 -34.60 -1.28
N VAL A 639 -9.65 -34.42 -0.50
CA VAL A 639 -8.68 -35.48 -0.20
C VAL A 639 -9.36 -36.65 0.52
N SER A 640 -10.38 -36.35 1.33
CA SER A 640 -11.22 -37.32 2.02
C SER A 640 -12.70 -36.97 1.85
N GLY A 641 -13.48 -37.92 1.33
CA GLY A 641 -14.92 -37.78 1.11
C GLY A 641 -15.33 -37.82 -0.37
N PRO A 642 -16.64 -37.69 -0.65
CA PRO A 642 -17.16 -37.77 -2.02
C PRO A 642 -16.78 -36.52 -2.83
N SER A 643 -16.46 -36.73 -4.10
CA SER A 643 -16.32 -35.66 -5.08
C SER A 643 -17.69 -35.17 -5.54
N SER A 644 -17.78 -33.91 -5.96
CA SER A 644 -18.99 -33.36 -6.59
C SER A 644 -18.66 -32.76 -7.95
N ASN A 645 -19.58 -32.90 -8.90
CA ASN A 645 -19.47 -32.34 -10.23
C ASN A 645 -20.75 -31.57 -10.55
N GLN A 646 -20.62 -30.40 -11.19
CA GLN A 646 -21.76 -29.63 -11.70
C GLN A 646 -21.41 -29.02 -13.04
N ARG A 647 -22.41 -28.90 -13.93
CA ARG A 647 -22.26 -28.14 -15.17
C ARG A 647 -22.44 -26.66 -14.90
N ILE A 648 -21.57 -25.84 -15.48
CA ILE A 648 -21.69 -24.38 -15.45
C ILE A 648 -21.63 -23.84 -16.88
N THR A 649 -22.49 -22.88 -17.19
CA THR A 649 -22.47 -22.19 -18.49
C THR A 649 -21.93 -20.78 -18.27
N VAL A 650 -20.77 -20.49 -18.88
CA VAL A 650 -20.15 -19.17 -18.87
C VAL A 650 -20.72 -18.39 -20.05
N LYS A 651 -21.45 -17.30 -19.77
CA LYS A 651 -22.00 -16.39 -20.80
C LYS A 651 -21.12 -15.18 -21.07
N GLY A 652 -20.26 -14.84 -20.11
CA GLY A 652 -19.43 -13.66 -20.12
C GLY A 652 -18.55 -13.64 -18.88
N PRO A 653 -17.82 -12.53 -18.64
CA PRO A 653 -17.06 -12.38 -17.40
C PRO A 653 -18.01 -12.47 -16.20
N ARG A 654 -17.45 -12.83 -15.04
CA ARG A 654 -18.18 -12.91 -13.76
C ARG A 654 -19.18 -14.07 -13.68
N ALA A 655 -18.91 -15.18 -14.36
CA ALA A 655 -19.70 -16.39 -14.20
C ALA A 655 -19.62 -16.87 -12.74
N ARG A 656 -20.76 -17.24 -12.17
CA ARG A 656 -20.84 -17.66 -10.76
C ARG A 656 -21.08 -19.15 -10.64
N ALA A 657 -20.47 -19.74 -9.61
CA ALA A 657 -20.75 -21.11 -9.24
C ALA A 657 -20.78 -21.26 -7.72
N ARG A 658 -21.72 -22.06 -7.22
CA ARG A 658 -21.88 -22.38 -5.80
C ARG A 658 -21.40 -23.79 -5.53
N PHE A 659 -20.72 -24.00 -4.41
CA PHE A 659 -20.30 -25.33 -3.96
C PHE A 659 -20.11 -25.32 -2.44
N THR A 660 -20.01 -26.52 -1.86
CA THR A 660 -19.87 -26.70 -0.42
C THR A 660 -18.51 -27.29 -0.10
N LEU A 661 -17.72 -26.60 0.72
CA LEU A 661 -16.46 -27.11 1.23
C LEU A 661 -16.71 -27.96 2.48
N PRO A 662 -16.20 -29.20 2.54
CA PRO A 662 -16.20 -29.98 3.77
C PRO A 662 -15.32 -29.31 4.84
N PRO A 663 -15.62 -29.53 6.14
CA PRO A 663 -14.79 -29.02 7.22
C PRO A 663 -13.43 -29.72 7.23
N ARG A 664 -12.36 -28.94 7.45
CA ARG A 664 -11.01 -29.42 7.76
C ARG A 664 -10.43 -30.44 6.77
N SER A 665 -10.84 -30.35 5.51
CA SER A 665 -10.34 -31.21 4.42
C SER A 665 -9.85 -30.37 3.24
N LEU A 666 -8.68 -30.73 2.72
CA LEU A 666 -8.12 -30.10 1.53
C LEU A 666 -8.94 -30.54 0.31
N CYS A 667 -9.37 -29.58 -0.50
CA CYS A 667 -10.12 -29.84 -1.72
C CYS A 667 -9.40 -29.28 -2.94
N ALA A 668 -9.43 -30.01 -4.06
CA ALA A 668 -9.09 -29.50 -5.37
C ALA A 668 -10.38 -29.07 -6.10
N LEU A 669 -10.45 -27.80 -6.48
CA LEU A 669 -11.48 -27.26 -7.34
C LEU A 669 -10.91 -27.18 -8.77
N GLN A 670 -11.62 -27.73 -9.75
CA GLN A 670 -11.26 -27.70 -11.16
C GLN A 670 -12.46 -27.27 -11.99
N ILE A 671 -12.23 -26.40 -12.97
CA ILE A 671 -13.21 -26.00 -13.97
C ILE A 671 -12.56 -26.22 -15.33
N THR A 672 -13.12 -27.11 -16.12
CA THR A 672 -12.65 -27.45 -17.46
C THR A 672 -13.81 -27.46 -18.44
N ARG A 673 -13.53 -27.16 -19.71
CA ARG A 673 -14.54 -27.23 -20.77
C ARG A 673 -15.07 -28.65 -20.98
#